data_AF-A0A1Q9DDS7-F1
#
_entry.id   AF-A0A1Q9DDS7-F1
#
_cell.length_a   1.000
_cell.length_b   1.000
_cell.length_c   1.000
_cell.angle_alpha   90.00
_cell.angle_beta   90.00
_cell.angle_gamma   90.00
#
_symmetry.space_group_name_H-M   'P 1'
#
loop_
_entity.id
_entity.type
_entity.pdbx_description
1 polymer ?
#
loop_
_entity_poly.entity_id
_entity_poly.type
_entity_poly.pdbx_seq_one_letter_code
_entity_poly.pdbx_strand_id
1 'polypeptide(L)'
;MTGLQKGGEEAKLFRHRWDFGGRVEGAAEPISKASTPEKVLSRFDQICLELHWLGRPMRGGDYETKARALEKLAEQFVLLHAHGNSPSEPHGIASVLEVLYVHKRLLAPGGKEALDVLMFCVGLKRVDCPAREGLTGIAQKGLLGYMTDIEGKRKEGKMLLPASRMYSDEVVQDTQREVQMKSREFRAVLLVSRRFASYAELAPCDRVGLGMQVLFPQAVLARRQAGWAAWWTGCSLSPAICASGLKSLVGAARFNADLCCNFRVEASDTLKEAQRKNEQLRARLRKSPWPELRLFSSRERSYSLPLRAEGRELPHLLSESVLTYLAGFFDGDGCVSCAPDLSGCYLSITQSFNQAEVLMLFRETFAGSISLHRDGMGLQKPSLRWTVGGQSARNAAQLLVPHSITKCKQLVLAAGWPNAKSCREGCKTELRALKENDSAVAGPCSWEYFAGFFDAEGYIQQRNGRVSLDLQIGQKHPRVLKCLREFVARGLGIDATLRKMKRDRDLHALEVSGLLKCKRILQHLLNAGLLCKAKQAQLAVGLTPGNAQQVSDQLSELTGNQTFGKRLDAAGRERAKKIRSAQAAAARLKRRGQFAEAVAKLGEVEVLKHEHELLKACCENKQLMEYMHKVQSLHRNSWEGPLAHGM
;
A
#
# COMPACT_ATOMS: atom_id res chain seq x y z
N MET A 1 -37.96 -32.19 47.79
CA MET A 1 -37.34 -33.45 47.29
C MET A 1 -37.42 -33.39 45.78
N THR A 2 -36.37 -33.40 44.95
CA THR A 2 -34.91 -33.59 44.98
C THR A 2 -34.44 -32.85 43.70
N GLY A 3 -33.46 -31.95 43.69
CA GLY A 3 -32.05 -32.17 43.99
C GLY A 3 -31.32 -32.68 42.74
N LEU A 4 -30.78 -31.79 41.90
CA LEU A 4 -29.66 -32.09 40.99
C LEU A 4 -29.06 -30.80 40.42
N GLN A 5 -27.94 -30.39 41.04
CA GLN A 5 -26.99 -29.43 40.49
C GLN A 5 -26.29 -30.05 39.27
N LYS A 6 -26.17 -29.28 38.18
CA LYS A 6 -25.14 -29.50 37.16
C LYS A 6 -24.32 -28.23 37.03
N GLY A 7 -23.09 -28.30 37.51
CA GLY A 7 -22.03 -27.37 37.16
C GLY A 7 -21.63 -27.57 35.70
N GLY A 8 -21.50 -26.47 34.97
CA GLY A 8 -20.88 -26.42 33.65
C GLY A 8 -19.89 -25.27 33.65
N GLU A 9 -18.60 -25.59 33.78
CA GLU A 9 -17.52 -24.65 33.48
C GLU A 9 -17.39 -24.54 31.95
N GLU A 10 -17.76 -23.39 31.39
CA GLU A 10 -17.42 -23.04 30.02
C GLU A 10 -15.94 -22.66 29.91
N ALA A 11 -15.16 -23.45 29.17
CA ALA A 11 -13.83 -23.06 28.72
C ALA A 11 -13.94 -21.91 27.71
N LYS A 12 -13.68 -20.68 28.15
CA LYS A 12 -13.61 -19.49 27.27
C LYS A 12 -12.29 -19.48 26.50
N LEU A 13 -12.35 -19.69 25.20
CA LEU A 13 -11.24 -19.52 24.27
C LEU A 13 -11.00 -18.02 24.01
N PHE A 14 -9.92 -17.45 24.58
CA PHE A 14 -9.50 -16.08 24.29
C PHE A 14 -8.40 -16.06 23.22
N ARG A 15 -8.69 -15.46 22.06
CA ARG A 15 -7.72 -15.25 20.98
C ARG A 15 -7.12 -13.85 21.11
N HIS A 16 -5.88 -13.74 21.59
CA HIS A 16 -5.15 -12.47 21.59
C HIS A 16 -4.09 -12.44 20.47
N ARG A 17 -4.22 -11.48 19.56
CA ARG A 17 -3.24 -11.20 18.50
C ARG A 17 -2.16 -10.27 19.04
N TRP A 18 -0.90 -10.72 19.03
CA TRP A 18 0.26 -9.87 19.33
C TRP A 18 0.87 -9.39 18.01
N ASP A 19 0.51 -8.18 17.59
CA ASP A 19 1.25 -7.48 16.53
C ASP A 19 2.50 -6.87 17.16
N PHE A 20 3.69 -7.40 16.88
CA PHE A 20 4.97 -6.82 17.34
C PHE A 20 5.35 -5.49 16.64
N GLY A 21 4.34 -4.73 16.20
CA GLY A 21 4.43 -3.40 15.59
C GLY A 21 3.54 -2.31 16.20
N GLY A 22 2.83 -2.55 17.32
CA GLY A 22 1.89 -1.57 17.91
C GLY A 22 1.92 -1.47 19.45
N ARG A 23 1.76 -0.24 19.98
CA ARG A 23 1.79 0.16 21.41
C ARG A 23 0.73 -0.55 22.27
N VAL A 24 1.14 -1.03 23.44
CA VAL A 24 0.27 -1.10 24.63
C VAL A 24 0.30 0.28 25.27
N GLU A 25 -0.86 0.87 25.54
CA GLU A 25 -0.99 2.15 26.25
C GLU A 25 -0.40 2.03 27.66
N GLY A 26 0.50 2.94 28.01
CA GLY A 26 1.05 3.08 29.37
C GLY A 26 2.46 2.54 29.58
N ALA A 27 3.44 2.95 28.77
CA ALA A 27 4.85 3.08 29.20
C ALA A 27 5.65 3.84 28.12
N ALA A 28 6.24 4.97 28.50
CA ALA A 28 7.17 5.72 27.67
C ALA A 28 8.59 5.27 28.02
N GLU A 29 9.18 4.39 27.20
CA GLU A 29 10.58 4.42 26.72
C GLU A 29 10.97 3.12 26.00
N PRO A 30 11.92 3.16 25.04
CA PRO A 30 12.33 2.00 24.25
C PRO A 30 13.57 1.36 24.86
N ILE A 31 13.39 0.28 25.65
CA ILE A 31 14.27 -0.89 25.85
C ILE A 31 13.58 -1.76 26.92
N SER A 32 13.60 -3.08 26.72
CA SER A 32 12.97 -4.15 27.53
C SER A 32 11.51 -4.49 27.16
N LYS A 33 11.35 -5.23 26.05
CA LYS A 33 10.17 -6.08 25.80
C LYS A 33 10.52 -7.57 25.68
N ALA A 34 11.71 -7.94 26.15
CA ALA A 34 12.04 -9.32 26.54
C ALA A 34 11.65 -9.61 28.02
N SER A 35 10.94 -8.69 28.66
CA SER A 35 10.64 -8.67 30.10
C SER A 35 9.15 -8.84 30.41
N THR A 36 8.37 -9.53 29.57
CA THR A 36 7.05 -9.99 30.01
C THR A 36 7.28 -10.85 31.26
N PRO A 37 6.76 -10.46 32.44
CA PRO A 37 7.02 -11.21 33.65
C PRO A 37 6.51 -12.65 33.51
N GLU A 38 7.24 -13.61 34.07
CA GLU A 38 6.86 -15.03 34.05
C GLU A 38 5.43 -15.26 34.54
N LYS A 39 4.98 -14.49 35.55
CA LYS A 39 3.60 -14.50 36.06
C LYS A 39 2.52 -14.14 35.04
N VAL A 40 2.89 -13.43 33.96
CA VAL A 40 1.99 -13.06 32.87
C VAL A 40 1.99 -14.15 31.80
N LEU A 41 3.17 -14.68 31.46
CA LEU A 41 3.30 -15.76 30.48
C LEU A 41 2.60 -17.05 30.95
N SER A 42 2.69 -17.39 32.24
CA SER A 42 2.05 -18.58 32.81
C SER A 42 0.51 -18.58 32.76
N ARG A 43 -0.11 -17.47 32.36
CA ARG A 43 -1.57 -17.36 32.16
C ARG A 43 -2.03 -17.84 30.78
N PHE A 44 -1.11 -18.06 29.86
CA PHE A 44 -1.43 -18.46 28.49
C PHE A 44 -1.11 -19.93 28.28
N ASP A 45 -2.09 -20.65 27.72
CA ASP A 45 -1.91 -22.04 27.28
C ASP A 45 -1.24 -22.10 25.91
N GLN A 46 -1.47 -21.08 25.07
CA GLN A 46 -0.99 -20.98 23.70
C GLN A 46 -0.57 -19.55 23.39
N ILE A 47 0.52 -19.40 22.64
CA ILE A 47 1.00 -18.10 22.14
C ILE A 47 1.26 -18.22 20.64
N CYS A 48 0.62 -17.36 19.85
CA CYS A 48 0.91 -17.21 18.43
C CYS A 48 1.62 -15.87 18.21
N LEU A 49 2.77 -15.90 17.54
CA LEU A 49 3.61 -14.74 17.28
C LEU A 49 3.83 -14.54 15.80
N GLU A 50 3.73 -13.30 15.36
CA GLU A 50 4.10 -12.88 14.00
C GLU A 50 5.30 -11.91 14.10
N LEU A 51 6.47 -12.37 13.67
CA LEU A 51 7.72 -11.61 13.71
C LEU A 51 8.05 -11.07 12.33
N HIS A 52 7.76 -9.78 12.12
CA HIS A 52 8.07 -9.09 10.86
C HIS A 52 9.51 -8.58 10.81
N TRP A 53 10.05 -8.35 9.61
CA TRP A 53 11.31 -7.65 9.34
C TRP A 53 12.57 -8.33 9.89
N LEU A 54 12.59 -9.66 10.02
CA LEU A 54 13.70 -10.40 10.66
C LEU A 54 15.07 -10.14 10.02
N GLY A 55 15.14 -9.85 8.72
CA GLY A 55 16.38 -9.52 8.01
C GLY A 55 16.60 -8.04 7.71
N ARG A 56 15.85 -7.10 8.29
CA ARG A 56 15.89 -5.68 7.88
C ARG A 56 16.14 -4.70 9.04
N PRO A 57 17.40 -4.50 9.48
CA PRO A 57 17.77 -3.59 10.57
C PRO A 57 17.24 -2.16 10.40
N MET A 58 17.26 -1.64 9.16
CA MET A 58 16.80 -0.30 8.81
C MET A 58 15.29 -0.06 9.01
N ARG A 59 14.49 -1.11 9.24
CA ARG A 59 13.06 -1.02 9.55
C ARG A 59 12.74 -1.47 10.99
N GLY A 60 13.73 -1.39 11.89
CA GLY A 60 13.61 -1.88 13.27
C GLY A 60 13.66 -3.40 13.39
N GLY A 61 14.19 -4.08 12.36
CA GLY A 61 14.43 -5.51 12.36
C GLY A 61 15.67 -5.87 13.15
N ASP A 62 15.53 -6.04 14.47
CA ASP A 62 16.58 -6.61 15.32
C ASP A 62 16.38 -8.13 15.42
N TYR A 63 17.13 -8.86 14.60
CA TYR A 63 17.10 -10.33 14.58
C TYR A 63 17.50 -10.92 15.92
N GLU A 64 18.55 -10.38 16.55
CA GLU A 64 19.11 -10.92 17.78
C GLU A 64 18.13 -10.77 18.95
N THR A 65 17.50 -9.60 19.07
CA THR A 65 16.46 -9.38 20.10
C THR A 65 15.26 -10.29 19.90
N LYS A 66 14.84 -10.53 18.65
CA LYS A 66 13.72 -11.43 18.34
C LYS A 66 14.06 -12.89 18.58
N ALA A 67 15.27 -13.32 18.25
CA ALA A 67 15.77 -14.66 18.54
C ALA A 67 15.82 -14.91 20.05
N ARG A 68 16.38 -13.97 20.83
CA ARG A 68 16.40 -14.05 22.31
C ARG A 68 15.00 -14.10 22.91
N ALA A 69 14.03 -13.40 22.32
CA ALA A 69 12.63 -13.48 22.77
C ALA A 69 12.02 -14.86 22.53
N LEU A 70 12.31 -15.50 21.39
CA LEU A 70 11.88 -16.87 21.09
C LEU A 70 12.55 -17.89 22.01
N GLU A 71 13.85 -17.72 22.30
CA GLU A 71 14.58 -18.57 23.26
C GLU A 71 13.96 -18.49 24.65
N LYS A 72 13.65 -17.29 25.12
CA LYS A 72 13.00 -17.10 26.42
C LYS A 72 11.61 -17.74 26.49
N LEU A 73 10.84 -17.70 25.42
CA LEU A 73 9.55 -18.40 25.36
C LEU A 73 9.73 -19.93 25.39
N ALA A 74 10.79 -20.45 24.79
CA ALA A 74 11.09 -21.88 24.80
C ALA A 74 11.43 -22.43 26.20
N GLU A 75 11.69 -21.57 27.18
CA GLU A 75 11.86 -21.98 28.59
C GLU A 75 10.55 -22.54 29.17
N GLN A 76 9.40 -21.94 28.85
CA GLN A 76 8.09 -22.30 29.42
C GLN A 76 7.13 -22.94 28.41
N PHE A 77 7.37 -22.75 27.12
CA PHE A 77 6.55 -23.23 26.03
C PHE A 77 7.33 -24.16 25.12
N VAL A 78 6.61 -25.02 24.40
CA VAL A 78 7.11 -25.85 23.32
C VAL A 78 6.65 -25.25 22.00
N LEU A 79 7.60 -25.07 21.10
CA LEU A 79 7.32 -24.66 19.73
C LEU A 79 6.61 -25.81 19.01
N LEU A 80 5.34 -25.62 18.62
CA LEU A 80 4.59 -26.61 17.86
C LEU A 80 4.71 -26.40 16.35
N HIS A 81 4.76 -25.14 15.90
CA HIS A 81 4.79 -24.83 14.47
C HIS A 81 5.53 -23.51 14.23
N ALA A 82 6.35 -23.48 13.18
CA ALA A 82 6.93 -22.25 12.66
C ALA A 82 6.89 -22.29 11.13
N HIS A 83 6.45 -21.21 10.49
CA HIS A 83 6.59 -21.06 9.06
C HIS A 83 6.98 -19.64 8.68
N GLY A 84 7.84 -19.53 7.67
CA GLY A 84 8.30 -18.24 7.16
C GLY A 84 7.50 -17.85 5.92
N ASN A 85 6.95 -16.64 5.91
CA ASN A 85 6.41 -16.03 4.71
C ASN A 85 7.51 -15.16 4.05
N SER A 86 8.03 -15.68 2.93
CA SER A 86 8.99 -14.98 2.06
C SER A 86 8.25 -14.49 0.82
N PRO A 87 7.80 -13.23 0.77
CA PRO A 87 7.45 -12.59 -0.48
C PRO A 87 8.75 -12.37 -1.25
N SER A 88 9.18 -13.39 -2.02
CA SER A 88 10.18 -13.28 -3.08
C SER A 88 11.45 -12.47 -2.73
N GLU A 89 12.16 -12.84 -1.66
CA GLU A 89 13.45 -12.19 -1.34
C GLU A 89 14.64 -13.05 -1.79
N PRO A 90 15.68 -12.46 -2.42
CA PRO A 90 16.79 -13.19 -3.04
C PRO A 90 17.79 -13.80 -2.03
N HIS A 91 17.54 -13.71 -0.71
CA HIS A 91 18.51 -14.09 0.32
C HIS A 91 18.01 -15.20 1.27
N GLY A 92 16.86 -15.80 0.98
CA GLY A 92 16.35 -16.97 1.73
C GLY A 92 15.88 -16.72 3.16
N ILE A 93 15.97 -15.48 3.68
CA ILE A 93 15.48 -15.12 5.01
C ILE A 93 14.02 -14.67 4.90
N ALA A 94 13.14 -15.29 5.70
CA ALA A 94 11.73 -14.93 5.74
C ALA A 94 11.53 -13.49 6.24
N SER A 95 10.74 -12.71 5.50
CA SER A 95 10.40 -11.34 5.89
C SER A 95 9.43 -11.29 7.06
N VAL A 96 8.66 -12.37 7.23
CA VAL A 96 7.72 -12.60 8.34
C VAL A 96 7.87 -14.04 8.80
N LEU A 97 8.01 -14.27 10.11
CA LEU A 97 7.99 -15.60 10.71
C LEU A 97 6.77 -15.71 11.63
N GLU A 98 5.90 -16.66 11.32
CA GLU A 98 4.76 -17.01 12.15
C GLU A 98 5.14 -18.22 13.01
N VAL A 99 4.95 -18.11 14.32
CA VAL A 99 5.40 -19.09 15.30
C VAL A 99 4.30 -19.39 16.29
N LEU A 100 4.06 -20.67 16.54
CA LEU A 100 3.07 -21.15 17.48
C LEU A 100 3.71 -21.94 18.63
N TYR A 101 3.52 -21.44 19.85
CA TYR A 101 3.98 -22.04 21.09
C TYR A 101 2.81 -22.55 21.94
N VAL A 102 3.00 -23.67 22.62
CA VAL A 102 2.07 -24.23 23.61
C VAL A 102 2.78 -24.47 24.93
N HIS A 103 2.14 -24.13 26.04
CA HIS A 103 2.78 -24.18 27.35
C HIS A 103 3.15 -25.64 27.72
N LYS A 104 4.37 -25.86 28.23
CA LYS A 104 4.87 -27.19 28.64
C LYS A 104 3.95 -27.94 29.62
N ARG A 105 3.17 -27.23 30.43
CA ARG A 105 2.22 -27.84 31.38
C ARG A 105 1.12 -28.65 30.68
N LEU A 106 0.73 -28.26 29.48
CA LEU A 106 -0.28 -28.98 28.68
C LEU A 106 0.28 -30.28 28.08
N LEU A 107 1.61 -30.43 28.06
CA LEU A 107 2.31 -31.61 27.56
C LEU A 107 2.71 -32.58 28.69
N ALA A 108 2.46 -32.22 29.95
CA ALA A 108 2.72 -33.10 31.09
C ALA A 108 1.76 -34.30 31.09
N PRO A 109 2.14 -35.44 31.70
CA PRO A 109 1.27 -36.62 31.82
C PRO A 109 0.00 -36.25 32.62
N GLY A 110 -1.11 -36.06 31.92
CA GLY A 110 -2.37 -35.52 32.45
C GLY A 110 -2.99 -34.40 31.60
N GLY A 111 -2.21 -33.71 30.76
CA GLY A 111 -2.68 -32.69 29.82
C GLY A 111 -3.01 -33.20 28.41
N LYS A 112 -2.87 -34.51 28.18
CA LYS A 112 -2.92 -35.15 26.85
C LYS A 112 -4.26 -34.92 26.12
N GLU A 113 -5.37 -34.90 26.85
CA GLU A 113 -6.71 -34.65 26.29
C GLU A 113 -6.87 -33.22 25.74
N ALA A 114 -6.19 -32.23 26.32
CA ALA A 114 -6.21 -30.85 25.84
C ALA A 114 -5.42 -30.68 24.52
N LEU A 115 -4.39 -31.51 24.30
CA LEU A 115 -3.55 -31.46 23.10
C LEU A 115 -4.27 -32.00 21.87
N ASP A 116 -5.06 -33.06 22.04
CA ASP A 116 -5.84 -33.68 20.96
C ASP A 116 -6.94 -32.72 20.45
N VAL A 117 -7.55 -31.94 21.35
CA VAL A 117 -8.51 -30.86 20.99
C VAL A 117 -7.80 -29.72 20.24
N LEU A 118 -6.60 -29.34 20.67
CA LEU A 118 -5.80 -28.26 20.06
C LEU A 118 -5.36 -28.59 18.63
N MET A 119 -4.93 -29.83 18.37
CA MET A 119 -4.55 -30.31 17.04
C MET A 119 -5.74 -30.36 16.07
N PHE A 120 -6.95 -30.64 16.59
CA PHE A 120 -8.19 -30.67 15.80
C PHE A 120 -8.64 -29.27 15.33
N CYS A 121 -8.45 -28.23 16.15
CA CYS A 121 -8.80 -26.85 15.79
C CYS A 121 -7.86 -26.19 14.77
N VAL A 122 -6.64 -26.71 14.58
CA VAL A 122 -5.63 -26.15 13.65
C VAL A 122 -5.75 -26.75 12.24
N GLY A 123 -6.66 -27.71 12.01
CA GLY A 123 -6.94 -28.21 10.66
C GLY A 123 -5.79 -28.99 10.02
N LEU A 124 -4.92 -29.61 10.81
CA LEU A 124 -3.86 -30.48 10.31
C LEU A 124 -4.43 -31.89 10.05
N LYS A 125 -4.68 -32.21 8.78
CA LYS A 125 -4.90 -33.60 8.35
C LYS A 125 -3.62 -34.40 8.61
N ARG A 126 -3.74 -35.57 9.26
CA ARG A 126 -2.73 -36.63 9.25
C ARG A 126 -2.40 -36.95 7.79
N VAL A 127 -1.16 -36.71 7.39
CA VAL A 127 -0.60 -37.20 6.12
C VAL A 127 0.18 -38.46 6.45
N ASP A 128 -0.29 -39.61 5.98
CA ASP A 128 0.48 -40.84 5.98
C ASP A 128 1.63 -40.70 4.97
N CYS A 129 2.88 -40.74 5.46
CA CYS A 129 4.07 -40.84 4.60
C CYS A 129 4.56 -42.28 4.57
N PRO A 130 4.78 -42.89 3.38
CA PRO A 130 5.59 -44.09 3.28
C PRO A 130 7.08 -43.74 3.27
N ALA A 131 7.85 -44.62 3.93
CA ALA A 131 9.26 -44.96 3.75
C ALA A 131 10.32 -43.84 3.60
N ARG A 132 11.24 -43.89 4.57
CA ARG A 132 12.64 -43.41 4.57
C ARG A 132 13.33 -43.60 3.21
N GLU A 133 13.82 -42.50 2.65
CA GLU A 133 15.18 -42.25 2.14
C GLU A 133 15.14 -40.99 1.25
N GLY A 134 16.02 -40.00 1.50
CA GLY A 134 16.27 -38.95 0.49
C GLY A 134 16.32 -37.48 0.92
N LEU A 135 16.51 -37.13 2.19
CA LEU A 135 16.64 -35.71 2.61
C LEU A 135 18.05 -35.27 3.04
N THR A 136 19.01 -36.20 3.17
CA THR A 136 20.41 -35.87 3.51
C THR A 136 21.28 -35.50 2.29
N GLY A 137 20.89 -35.91 1.07
CA GLY A 137 21.73 -35.74 -0.13
C GLY A 137 21.66 -34.36 -0.81
N ILE A 138 20.57 -33.61 -0.64
CA ILE A 138 20.37 -32.34 -1.36
C ILE A 138 21.09 -31.17 -0.68
N ALA A 139 21.18 -31.19 0.66
CA ALA A 139 21.88 -30.16 1.42
C ALA A 139 23.41 -30.27 1.31
N GLN A 140 23.96 -31.49 1.20
CA GLN A 140 25.41 -31.69 1.04
C GLN A 140 25.93 -31.31 -0.35
N LYS A 141 25.16 -31.55 -1.42
CA LYS A 141 25.58 -31.18 -2.79
C LYS A 141 25.58 -29.67 -3.04
N GLY A 142 24.67 -28.92 -2.42
CA GLY A 142 24.68 -27.45 -2.48
C GLY A 142 25.84 -26.83 -1.69
N LEU A 143 26.23 -27.45 -0.56
CA LEU A 143 27.32 -26.98 0.28
C LEU A 143 28.70 -27.16 -0.38
N LEU A 144 28.93 -28.28 -1.06
CA LEU A 144 30.21 -28.59 -1.70
C LEU A 144 30.48 -27.70 -2.91
N GLY A 145 29.43 -27.32 -3.65
CA GLY A 145 29.53 -26.41 -4.81
C GLY A 145 29.84 -24.96 -4.42
N TYR A 146 29.40 -24.52 -3.23
CA TYR A 146 29.65 -23.16 -2.75
C TYR A 146 31.05 -23.00 -2.14
N MET A 147 31.61 -24.05 -1.54
CA MET A 147 32.96 -24.04 -0.99
C MET A 147 34.05 -24.14 -2.06
N THR A 148 33.80 -24.92 -3.13
CA THR A 148 34.73 -25.03 -4.28
C THR A 148 34.84 -23.72 -5.09
N ASP A 149 33.77 -22.94 -5.18
CA ASP A 149 33.79 -21.63 -5.86
C ASP A 149 34.53 -20.53 -5.07
N ILE A 150 34.56 -20.65 -3.73
CA ILE A 150 35.32 -19.75 -2.84
C ILE A 150 36.82 -20.12 -2.82
N GLU A 151 37.16 -21.41 -2.88
CA GLU A 151 38.56 -21.86 -2.98
C GLU A 151 39.16 -21.65 -4.38
N GLY A 152 38.37 -21.76 -5.45
CA GLY A 152 38.79 -21.45 -6.82
C GLY A 152 39.21 -19.98 -6.98
N LYS A 153 38.41 -19.06 -6.43
CA LYS A 153 38.70 -17.61 -6.43
C LYS A 153 39.89 -17.21 -5.54
N ARG A 154 40.39 -18.12 -4.70
CA ARG A 154 41.55 -17.89 -3.83
C ARG A 154 42.87 -18.34 -4.47
N LYS A 155 42.83 -19.19 -5.51
CA LYS A 155 44.03 -19.73 -6.19
C LYS A 155 44.43 -18.99 -7.47
N GLU A 156 43.56 -18.19 -8.06
CA GLU A 156 43.88 -17.37 -9.26
C GLU A 156 44.47 -16.01 -8.90
N GLY A 157 45.62 -16.03 -8.22
CA GLY A 157 46.47 -14.85 -8.07
C GLY A 157 47.79 -15.06 -8.79
N LYS A 158 47.93 -14.58 -10.03
CA LYS A 158 49.22 -14.16 -10.65
C LYS A 158 49.06 -13.49 -12.04
N MET A 159 49.71 -12.31 -12.15
CA MET A 159 50.33 -11.66 -13.34
C MET A 159 49.39 -11.07 -14.43
N LEU A 160 49.40 -9.78 -14.83
CA LEU A 160 50.44 -8.73 -14.94
C LEU A 160 49.89 -7.27 -14.76
N LEU A 161 50.83 -6.36 -14.41
CA LEU A 161 50.85 -4.93 -13.98
C LEU A 161 50.30 -3.84 -14.95
N PRO A 162 50.39 -2.51 -14.65
CA PRO A 162 50.15 -1.75 -13.40
C PRO A 162 49.28 -0.47 -13.61
N ALA A 163 48.49 -0.08 -12.61
CA ALA A 163 48.14 1.34 -12.38
C ALA A 163 47.76 1.56 -10.92
N SER A 164 48.54 2.40 -10.26
CA SER A 164 48.45 2.81 -8.87
C SER A 164 47.18 3.62 -8.58
N ARG A 165 46.36 3.14 -7.64
CA ARG A 165 45.56 4.00 -6.75
C ARG A 165 45.26 3.24 -5.45
N MET A 166 45.72 3.84 -4.35
CA MET A 166 45.56 3.36 -2.97
C MET A 166 44.07 3.13 -2.67
N TYR A 167 43.69 1.90 -2.37
CA TYR A 167 42.53 1.65 -1.53
C TYR A 167 42.98 1.87 -0.09
N SER A 168 42.26 2.72 0.64
CA SER A 168 42.54 2.98 2.06
C SER A 168 42.34 1.70 2.88
N ASP A 169 43.19 1.51 3.90
CA ASP A 169 43.09 0.40 4.86
C ASP A 169 41.70 0.26 5.51
N GLU A 170 40.89 1.33 5.49
CA GLU A 170 39.47 1.33 5.90
C GLU A 170 38.60 0.37 5.09
N VAL A 171 38.75 0.29 3.77
CA VAL A 171 37.87 -0.55 2.93
C VAL A 171 38.19 -2.04 3.12
N VAL A 172 39.46 -2.36 3.36
CA VAL A 172 39.90 -3.73 3.68
C VAL A 172 39.40 -4.11 5.08
N GLN A 173 39.50 -3.22 6.06
CA GLN A 173 38.99 -3.48 7.41
C GLN A 173 37.47 -3.62 7.46
N ASP A 174 36.71 -2.84 6.69
CA ASP A 174 35.25 -2.96 6.64
C ASP A 174 34.80 -4.27 5.96
N THR A 175 35.48 -4.68 4.89
CA THR A 175 35.22 -5.97 4.23
C THR A 175 35.55 -7.14 5.17
N GLN A 176 36.63 -7.03 5.95
CA GLN A 176 37.05 -8.05 6.91
C GLN A 176 36.12 -8.12 8.14
N ARG A 177 35.56 -6.98 8.58
CA ARG A 177 34.51 -6.92 9.61
C ARG A 177 33.20 -7.53 9.12
N GLU A 178 32.81 -7.28 7.88
CA GLU A 178 31.59 -7.86 7.29
C GLU A 178 31.69 -9.38 7.16
N VAL A 179 32.86 -9.91 6.75
CA VAL A 179 33.11 -11.35 6.68
C VAL A 179 33.13 -12.00 8.08
N GLN A 180 33.73 -11.33 9.07
CA GLN A 180 33.71 -11.82 10.46
C GLN A 180 32.31 -11.79 11.09
N MET A 181 31.50 -10.78 10.78
CA MET A 181 30.11 -10.68 11.23
C MET A 181 29.26 -11.82 10.64
N LYS A 182 29.35 -12.04 9.33
CA LYS A 182 28.64 -13.13 8.64
C LYS A 182 29.09 -14.52 9.11
N SER A 183 30.38 -14.70 9.44
CA SER A 183 30.90 -15.95 10.01
C SER A 183 30.36 -16.23 11.43
N ARG A 184 30.11 -15.19 12.24
CA ARG A 184 29.52 -15.32 13.58
C ARG A 184 28.02 -15.65 13.51
N GLU A 185 27.29 -15.00 12.61
CA GLU A 185 25.88 -15.30 12.34
C GLU A 185 25.69 -16.75 11.87
N PHE A 186 26.58 -17.25 11.01
CA PHE A 186 26.53 -18.62 10.50
C PHE A 186 26.84 -19.69 11.57
N ARG A 187 27.77 -19.39 12.50
CA ARG A 187 28.04 -20.28 13.65
C ARG A 187 26.86 -20.37 14.62
N ALA A 188 26.11 -19.28 14.80
CA ALA A 188 24.92 -19.28 15.64
C ALA A 188 23.80 -20.16 15.05
N VAL A 189 23.60 -20.15 13.74
CA VAL A 189 22.64 -21.03 13.04
C VAL A 189 23.00 -22.51 13.22
N LEU A 190 24.28 -22.88 13.10
CA LEU A 190 24.74 -24.26 13.32
C LEU A 190 24.60 -24.74 14.78
N LEU A 191 24.74 -23.84 15.76
CA LEU A 191 24.57 -24.13 17.18
C LEU A 191 23.11 -24.42 17.55
N VAL A 192 22.16 -23.69 16.95
CA VAL A 192 20.73 -23.93 17.12
C VAL A 192 20.35 -25.29 16.51
N SER A 193 20.78 -25.58 15.28
CA SER A 193 20.47 -26.87 14.62
C SER A 193 21.08 -28.09 15.32
N ARG A 194 22.29 -27.98 15.89
CA ARG A 194 22.93 -29.09 16.64
C ARG A 194 22.24 -29.43 17.97
N ARG A 195 21.67 -28.43 18.67
CA ARG A 195 20.90 -28.67 19.92
C ARG A 195 19.55 -29.32 19.67
N PHE A 196 18.96 -29.19 18.48
CA PHE A 196 17.68 -29.85 18.15
C PHE A 196 17.84 -31.32 17.74
N ALA A 197 19.00 -31.72 17.22
CA ALA A 197 19.27 -33.12 16.86
C ALA A 197 19.48 -34.04 18.08
N SER A 198 19.94 -33.50 19.22
CA SER A 198 20.25 -34.29 20.42
C SER A 198 19.04 -34.68 21.28
N TYR A 199 17.83 -34.23 20.96
CA TYR A 199 16.60 -34.57 21.70
C TYR A 199 15.79 -35.71 21.07
N ALA A 200 16.21 -36.24 19.91
CA ALA A 200 15.49 -37.28 19.19
C ALA A 200 15.90 -38.73 19.55
N GLU A 201 16.84 -38.93 20.47
CA GLU A 201 17.39 -40.25 20.84
C GLU A 201 17.12 -40.62 22.31
N LEU A 202 15.86 -40.69 22.74
CA LEU A 202 15.50 -41.36 24.00
C LEU A 202 14.10 -41.98 23.92
N ALA A 203 14.03 -43.27 23.57
CA ALA A 203 13.20 -44.32 24.21
C ALA A 203 13.09 -45.57 23.30
N PRO A 204 13.54 -46.76 23.74
CA PRO A 204 13.16 -48.04 23.15
C PRO A 204 11.93 -48.63 23.88
N CYS A 205 11.00 -49.25 23.17
CA CYS A 205 10.05 -50.20 23.77
C CYS A 205 9.72 -51.32 22.79
N ASP A 206 9.77 -52.53 23.32
CA ASP A 206 9.74 -53.82 22.65
C ASP A 206 8.36 -54.27 22.14
N ARG A 207 8.42 -55.29 21.29
CA ARG A 207 7.33 -56.07 20.69
C ARG A 207 6.50 -56.86 21.71
N VAL A 208 5.19 -56.91 21.50
CA VAL A 208 4.32 -58.09 21.73
C VAL A 208 3.23 -58.13 20.65
N GLY A 209 2.92 -59.31 20.11
CA GLY A 209 2.07 -59.51 18.92
C GLY A 209 0.66 -60.08 19.16
N LEU A 210 0.14 -60.71 18.09
CA LEU A 210 -1.16 -61.41 17.91
C LEU A 210 -2.37 -60.47 17.66
N GLY A 211 -3.31 -60.67 16.72
CA GLY A 211 -3.60 -61.70 15.72
C GLY A 211 -5.02 -61.47 15.16
N MET A 212 -5.31 -62.00 13.94
CA MET A 212 -6.66 -62.28 13.34
C MET A 212 -7.65 -61.09 13.16
N GLN A 213 -8.66 -61.06 12.29
CA GLN A 213 -9.11 -61.67 11.04
C GLN A 213 -10.35 -60.83 10.60
N VAL A 214 -10.51 -60.61 9.28
CA VAL A 214 -11.75 -60.56 8.47
C VAL A 214 -12.98 -59.74 8.94
N LEU A 215 -13.47 -58.81 8.10
CA LEU A 215 -14.81 -58.82 7.46
C LEU A 215 -15.14 -57.47 6.75
N PHE A 216 -15.28 -57.53 5.43
CA PHE A 216 -16.18 -56.68 4.62
C PHE A 216 -17.62 -57.23 4.76
N PRO A 217 -18.71 -56.45 4.58
CA PRO A 217 -19.18 -56.16 3.21
C PRO A 217 -19.95 -54.84 2.97
N GLN A 218 -20.18 -54.63 1.68
CA GLN A 218 -20.90 -53.59 0.94
C GLN A 218 -22.39 -53.42 1.32
N ALA A 219 -22.96 -52.23 1.03
CA ALA A 219 -24.28 -52.12 0.37
C ALA A 219 -24.57 -50.72 -0.26
N VAL A 220 -24.79 -50.72 -1.59
CA VAL A 220 -25.92 -50.16 -2.41
C VAL A 220 -26.25 -48.65 -2.31
N LEU A 221 -26.02 -47.80 -3.34
CA LEU A 221 -26.71 -47.55 -4.65
C LEU A 221 -28.04 -46.73 -4.60
N ALA A 222 -27.98 -45.52 -5.20
CA ALA A 222 -28.87 -45.02 -6.28
C ALA A 222 -29.70 -43.73 -6.07
N ARG A 223 -29.72 -42.94 -7.17
CA ARG A 223 -30.62 -41.82 -7.60
C ARG A 223 -30.32 -40.43 -7.02
N ARG A 224 -30.23 -39.33 -7.80
CA ARG A 224 -30.70 -39.01 -9.16
C ARG A 224 -29.93 -37.79 -9.70
N GLN A 225 -29.56 -37.81 -10.99
CA GLN A 225 -29.26 -36.63 -11.80
C GLN A 225 -30.57 -36.03 -12.34
N ALA A 226 -30.64 -34.70 -12.47
CA ALA A 226 -30.96 -33.97 -13.72
C ALA A 226 -31.59 -32.59 -13.48
N GLY A 227 -31.08 -31.59 -14.19
CA GLY A 227 -31.90 -30.58 -14.87
C GLY A 227 -32.08 -29.22 -14.19
N TRP A 228 -31.17 -28.27 -14.45
CA TRP A 228 -31.47 -26.83 -14.32
C TRP A 228 -31.01 -26.10 -15.58
N ALA A 229 -31.94 -25.94 -16.51
CA ALA A 229 -31.94 -24.92 -17.55
C ALA A 229 -33.40 -24.48 -17.77
N ALA A 230 -33.57 -23.18 -18.04
CA ALA A 230 -34.81 -22.46 -18.35
C ALA A 230 -35.71 -22.08 -17.16
N TRP A 231 -35.60 -20.82 -16.72
CA TRP A 231 -36.69 -19.84 -16.87
C TRP A 231 -36.28 -18.46 -16.32
N TRP A 232 -36.23 -17.48 -17.22
CA TRP A 232 -36.26 -16.05 -16.95
C TRP A 232 -37.44 -15.50 -17.76
N THR A 233 -38.48 -15.02 -17.04
CA THR A 233 -39.70 -14.27 -17.41
C THR A 233 -40.84 -14.89 -16.58
N GLY A 234 -41.66 -14.23 -15.78
CA GLY A 234 -41.90 -12.85 -15.41
C GLY A 234 -43.09 -12.86 -14.43
N CYS A 235 -43.52 -11.68 -13.98
CA CYS A 235 -44.75 -11.40 -13.21
C CYS A 235 -44.74 -11.60 -11.68
N SER A 236 -44.43 -10.48 -11.01
CA SER A 236 -45.35 -9.76 -10.09
C SER A 236 -46.16 -10.54 -9.05
N LEU A 237 -45.74 -10.46 -7.78
CA LEU A 237 -46.62 -10.26 -6.62
C LEU A 237 -45.87 -9.45 -5.53
N SER A 238 -46.62 -8.60 -4.84
CA SER A 238 -46.21 -7.59 -3.85
C SER A 238 -45.38 -8.14 -2.66
N PRO A 239 -44.47 -7.34 -2.06
CA PRO A 239 -43.69 -7.79 -0.91
C PRO A 239 -44.47 -7.60 0.41
N ALA A 240 -44.55 -8.67 1.20
CA ALA A 240 -44.81 -8.57 2.62
C ALA A 240 -43.66 -7.82 3.30
N ILE A 241 -44.03 -6.81 4.07
CA ILE A 241 -43.16 -5.92 4.84
C ILE A 241 -42.51 -6.73 5.97
N CYS A 242 -41.22 -7.04 5.84
CA CYS A 242 -40.36 -7.31 7.00
C CYS A 242 -39.78 -5.98 7.47
N ALA A 243 -40.39 -5.40 8.50
CA ALA A 243 -39.89 -4.22 9.19
C ALA A 243 -38.60 -4.57 9.94
N SER A 244 -37.44 -4.36 9.30
CA SER A 244 -36.17 -4.21 10.00
C SER A 244 -36.21 -2.88 10.75
N GLY A 245 -36.24 -2.93 12.09
CA GLY A 245 -36.31 -1.76 12.94
C GLY A 245 -35.21 -0.73 12.63
N LEU A 246 -35.61 0.40 12.04
CA LEU A 246 -34.81 1.61 11.99
C LEU A 246 -34.62 2.08 13.44
N LYS A 247 -33.50 1.71 14.06
CA LYS A 247 -33.02 2.41 15.25
C LYS A 247 -32.78 3.87 14.84
N SER A 248 -33.58 4.76 15.42
CA SER A 248 -33.53 6.21 15.24
C SER A 248 -32.09 6.75 15.15
N LEU A 249 -31.74 7.31 13.98
CA LEU A 249 -30.48 8.01 13.71
C LEU A 249 -30.23 9.19 14.67
N VAL A 250 -31.26 9.63 15.40
CA VAL A 250 -31.17 10.72 16.39
C VAL A 250 -30.24 10.35 17.55
N GLY A 251 -30.19 9.07 17.96
CA GLY A 251 -29.30 8.62 19.04
C GLY A 251 -27.81 8.66 18.66
N ALA A 252 -27.47 8.31 17.42
CA ALA A 252 -26.10 8.34 16.92
C ALA A 252 -25.57 9.76 16.69
N ALA A 253 -26.46 10.72 16.40
CA ALA A 253 -26.09 12.12 16.22
C ALA A 253 -25.66 12.80 17.53
N ARG A 254 -26.36 12.55 18.65
CA ARG A 254 -26.00 13.09 19.97
C ARG A 254 -24.68 12.52 20.49
N PHE A 255 -24.50 11.20 20.40
CA PHE A 255 -23.26 10.55 20.85
C PHE A 255 -22.01 11.06 20.10
N ASN A 256 -22.17 11.45 18.83
CA ASN A 256 -21.04 11.97 18.05
C ASN A 256 -20.63 13.40 18.42
N ALA A 257 -21.54 14.25 18.90
CA ALA A 257 -21.27 15.64 19.26
C ALA A 257 -20.36 15.73 20.51
N ASP A 258 -20.71 15.00 21.57
CA ASP A 258 -19.94 15.00 22.82
C ASP A 258 -18.52 14.45 22.63
N LEU A 259 -18.36 13.44 21.77
CA LEU A 259 -17.05 12.91 21.41
C LEU A 259 -16.18 13.90 20.64
N CYS A 260 -16.75 14.89 19.93
CA CYS A 260 -15.96 15.86 19.18
C CYS A 260 -15.30 16.90 20.09
N CYS A 261 -15.94 17.25 21.21
CA CYS A 261 -15.41 18.23 22.16
C CYS A 261 -14.07 17.77 22.77
N ASN A 262 -13.94 16.48 23.06
CA ASN A 262 -12.73 15.90 23.67
C ASN A 262 -11.48 15.94 22.78
N PHE A 263 -11.65 16.11 21.47
CA PHE A 263 -10.53 16.15 20.51
C PHE A 263 -10.05 17.56 20.18
N ARG A 264 -10.77 18.59 20.64
CA ARG A 264 -10.39 19.97 20.43
C ARG A 264 -9.12 20.28 21.20
N VAL A 265 -8.15 20.90 20.53
CA VAL A 265 -6.96 21.41 21.20
C VAL A 265 -7.30 22.66 21.98
N GLU A 266 -6.93 22.68 23.26
CA GLU A 266 -7.09 23.80 24.19
C GLU A 266 -5.79 24.61 24.30
N ALA A 267 -5.90 25.85 24.77
CA ALA A 267 -4.72 26.73 24.90
C ALA A 267 -3.68 26.21 25.91
N SER A 268 -4.10 25.38 26.86
CA SER A 268 -3.26 24.73 27.86
C SER A 268 -2.61 23.42 27.39
N ASP A 269 -3.00 22.89 26.22
CA ASP A 269 -2.44 21.62 25.74
C ASP A 269 -0.95 21.75 25.39
N THR A 270 -0.17 20.78 25.83
CA THR A 270 1.21 20.59 25.41
C THR A 270 1.29 20.07 23.97
N LEU A 271 2.47 20.17 23.35
CA LEU A 271 2.72 19.61 22.02
C LEU A 271 2.34 18.13 21.91
N LYS A 272 2.66 17.33 22.95
CA LYS A 272 2.35 15.89 22.99
C LYS A 272 0.83 15.65 23.03
N GLU A 273 0.09 16.47 23.77
CA GLU A 273 -1.37 16.35 23.84
C GLU A 273 -2.04 16.75 22.53
N ALA A 274 -1.59 17.84 21.90
CA ALA A 274 -2.09 18.25 20.59
C ALA A 274 -1.83 17.17 19.52
N GLN A 275 -0.63 16.59 19.51
CA GLN A 275 -0.29 15.48 18.61
C GLN A 275 -1.15 14.23 18.88
N ARG A 276 -1.34 13.85 20.14
CA ARG A 276 -2.22 12.74 20.53
C ARG A 276 -3.66 12.96 20.07
N LYS A 277 -4.22 14.17 20.27
CA LYS A 277 -5.55 14.55 19.80
C LYS A 277 -5.65 14.46 18.27
N ASN A 278 -4.62 14.89 17.53
CA ASN A 278 -4.57 14.75 16.06
C ASN A 278 -4.53 13.29 15.60
N GLU A 279 -3.75 12.44 16.27
CA GLU A 279 -3.69 11.01 15.99
C GLU A 279 -5.06 10.35 16.19
N GLN A 280 -5.73 10.68 17.30
CA GLN A 280 -7.08 10.20 17.60
C GLN A 280 -8.11 10.67 16.56
N LEU A 281 -8.06 11.95 16.15
CA LEU A 281 -8.90 12.47 15.08
C LEU A 281 -8.67 11.76 13.75
N ARG A 282 -7.42 11.55 13.37
CA ARG A 282 -7.09 10.79 12.15
C ARG A 282 -7.58 9.36 12.22
N ALA A 283 -7.44 8.70 13.37
CA ALA A 283 -7.94 7.34 13.58
C ALA A 283 -9.48 7.28 13.45
N ARG A 284 -10.19 8.28 13.98
CA ARG A 284 -11.65 8.39 13.85
C ARG A 284 -12.07 8.69 12.40
N LEU A 285 -11.43 9.68 11.77
CA LEU A 285 -11.68 10.04 10.37
C LEU A 285 -11.48 8.85 9.45
N ARG A 286 -10.41 8.06 9.59
CA ARG A 286 -10.18 6.85 8.77
C ARG A 286 -11.34 5.83 8.83
N LYS A 287 -12.12 5.83 9.91
CA LYS A 287 -13.28 4.96 10.10
C LYS A 287 -14.61 5.63 9.74
N SER A 288 -14.61 6.93 9.43
CA SER A 288 -15.81 7.66 9.04
C SER A 288 -16.12 7.39 7.57
N PRO A 289 -17.24 6.71 7.25
CA PRO A 289 -17.63 6.52 5.87
C PRO A 289 -18.05 7.85 5.25
N TRP A 290 -17.82 7.99 3.95
CA TRP A 290 -18.51 9.02 3.18
C TRP A 290 -19.99 8.65 3.02
N PRO A 291 -20.89 9.61 2.83
CA PRO A 291 -22.27 9.29 2.49
C PRO A 291 -22.33 8.63 1.11
N GLU A 292 -23.28 7.70 0.96
CA GLU A 292 -23.43 6.89 -0.25
C GLU A 292 -23.53 7.77 -1.50
N LEU A 293 -22.59 7.59 -2.44
CA LEU A 293 -22.57 8.35 -3.68
C LEU A 293 -23.54 7.73 -4.68
N ARG A 294 -24.73 8.33 -4.83
CA ARG A 294 -25.76 7.91 -5.79
C ARG A 294 -25.78 8.71 -7.08
N LEU A 295 -25.31 9.95 -7.01
CA LEU A 295 -25.26 10.89 -8.12
C LEU A 295 -23.83 11.42 -8.25
N PHE A 296 -23.42 11.74 -9.47
CA PHE A 296 -22.21 12.53 -9.73
C PHE A 296 -22.50 13.58 -10.79
N SER A 297 -21.69 14.63 -10.83
CA SER A 297 -21.89 15.73 -11.77
C SER A 297 -20.73 15.81 -12.76
N SER A 298 -21.03 16.16 -14.01
CA SER A 298 -20.05 16.42 -15.07
C SER A 298 -20.68 17.35 -16.10
N ARG A 299 -19.96 18.41 -16.50
CA ARG A 299 -20.46 19.45 -17.43
C ARG A 299 -21.84 19.99 -17.02
N GLU A 300 -21.99 20.36 -15.75
CA GLU A 300 -23.22 20.93 -15.16
C GLU A 300 -24.45 20.00 -15.21
N ARG A 301 -24.26 18.71 -15.50
CA ARG A 301 -25.32 17.69 -15.50
C ARG A 301 -25.08 16.68 -14.40
N SER A 302 -26.15 16.22 -13.76
CA SER A 302 -26.12 15.17 -12.76
C SER A 302 -26.52 13.83 -13.36
N TYR A 303 -25.77 12.78 -13.02
CA TYR A 303 -25.95 11.42 -13.51
C TYR A 303 -26.14 10.47 -12.34
N SER A 304 -27.06 9.52 -12.47
CA SER A 304 -27.27 8.46 -11.48
C SER A 304 -26.26 7.32 -11.64
N LEU A 305 -25.94 6.68 -10.52
CA LEU A 305 -25.08 5.51 -10.46
C LEU A 305 -25.91 4.22 -10.26
N PRO A 306 -25.59 3.13 -10.97
CA PRO A 306 -24.62 3.05 -12.06
C PRO A 306 -25.15 3.73 -13.34
N LEU A 307 -24.30 4.52 -13.99
CA LEU A 307 -24.59 5.07 -15.31
C LEU A 307 -24.29 3.98 -16.34
N ARG A 308 -25.36 3.31 -16.81
CA ARG A 308 -25.25 2.20 -17.76
C ARG A 308 -24.74 2.65 -19.12
N ALA A 309 -24.19 1.70 -19.87
CA ALA A 309 -23.89 1.89 -21.28
C ALA A 309 -25.21 2.15 -22.02
N GLU A 310 -25.31 3.29 -22.69
CA GLU A 310 -26.39 3.53 -23.64
C GLU A 310 -25.95 2.97 -25.00
N GLY A 311 -26.86 2.28 -25.69
CA GLY A 311 -26.65 1.83 -27.07
C GLY A 311 -26.73 3.00 -28.05
N ARG A 312 -25.88 4.01 -27.88
CA ARG A 312 -25.76 5.10 -28.82
C ARG A 312 -24.97 4.60 -30.02
N GLU A 313 -25.44 4.94 -31.21
CA GLU A 313 -24.60 4.90 -32.40
C GLU A 313 -23.34 5.73 -32.10
N LEU A 314 -22.18 5.18 -32.46
CA LEU A 314 -20.90 5.84 -32.27
C LEU A 314 -21.02 7.26 -32.83
N PRO A 315 -20.87 8.31 -32.00
CA PRO A 315 -20.91 9.67 -32.50
C PRO A 315 -19.88 9.83 -33.62
N HIS A 316 -20.17 10.74 -34.55
CA HIS A 316 -19.33 11.07 -35.70
C HIS A 316 -17.84 11.02 -35.37
N LEU A 317 -17.06 10.46 -36.31
CA LEU A 317 -15.60 10.30 -36.26
C LEU A 317 -14.94 11.30 -35.30
N LEU A 318 -14.49 10.80 -34.15
CA LEU A 318 -13.83 11.63 -33.15
C LEU A 318 -12.52 12.16 -33.72
N SER A 319 -12.15 13.37 -33.29
CA SER A 319 -10.88 13.94 -33.70
C SER A 319 -9.72 13.07 -33.18
N GLU A 320 -8.69 12.94 -34.01
CA GLU A 320 -7.45 12.24 -33.66
C GLU A 320 -6.83 12.80 -32.37
N SER A 321 -6.98 14.10 -32.12
CA SER A 321 -6.52 14.76 -30.90
C SER A 321 -7.16 14.20 -29.63
N VAL A 322 -8.46 13.91 -29.65
CA VAL A 322 -9.19 13.34 -28.50
C VAL A 322 -8.73 11.90 -28.26
N LEU A 323 -8.59 11.09 -29.32
CA LEU A 323 -8.08 9.72 -29.19
C LEU A 323 -6.66 9.70 -28.62
N THR A 324 -5.81 10.62 -29.08
CA THR A 324 -4.43 10.75 -28.62
C THR A 324 -4.36 11.17 -27.15
N TYR A 325 -5.18 12.14 -26.74
CA TYR A 325 -5.35 12.50 -25.32
C TYR A 325 -5.82 11.31 -24.48
N LEU A 326 -6.85 10.59 -24.91
CA LEU A 326 -7.40 9.45 -24.17
C LEU A 326 -6.38 8.30 -24.07
N ALA A 327 -5.56 8.07 -25.09
CA ALA A 327 -4.47 7.11 -25.01
C ALA A 327 -3.41 7.49 -23.97
N GLY A 328 -3.00 8.77 -23.93
CA GLY A 328 -2.12 9.28 -22.88
C GLY A 328 -2.71 9.09 -21.48
N PHE A 329 -3.99 9.43 -21.30
CA PHE A 329 -4.67 9.26 -20.02
C PHE A 329 -4.78 7.78 -19.60
N PHE A 330 -5.16 6.92 -20.54
CA PHE A 330 -5.25 5.48 -20.32
C PHE A 330 -3.88 4.87 -19.98
N ASP A 331 -2.80 5.38 -20.58
CA ASP A 331 -1.44 4.94 -20.29
C ASP A 331 -0.97 5.29 -18.88
N GLY A 332 -1.51 6.33 -18.25
CA GLY A 332 -1.36 6.58 -16.82
C GLY A 332 -2.30 5.70 -16.00
N ASP A 333 -3.59 6.08 -15.94
CA ASP A 333 -4.55 5.52 -14.97
C ASP A 333 -5.44 4.39 -15.50
N GLY A 334 -5.34 4.07 -16.78
CA GLY A 334 -6.08 2.96 -17.39
C GLY A 334 -5.54 1.59 -17.01
N CYS A 335 -6.40 0.58 -17.10
CA CYS A 335 -6.05 -0.80 -16.81
C CYS A 335 -6.73 -1.75 -17.81
N VAL A 336 -5.91 -2.60 -18.44
CA VAL A 336 -6.36 -3.76 -19.21
C VAL A 336 -6.45 -4.95 -18.27
N SER A 337 -7.60 -5.63 -18.18
CA SER A 337 -7.79 -6.79 -17.31
C SER A 337 -8.58 -7.90 -17.99
N CYS A 338 -8.42 -9.12 -17.47
CA CYS A 338 -9.20 -10.28 -17.87
C CYS A 338 -10.27 -10.58 -16.83
N ALA A 339 -11.45 -11.01 -17.26
CA ALA A 339 -12.49 -11.49 -16.36
C ALA A 339 -12.01 -12.75 -15.60
N PRO A 340 -12.36 -12.92 -14.31
CA PRO A 340 -11.89 -14.06 -13.51
C PRO A 340 -12.25 -15.43 -14.09
N ASP A 341 -13.42 -15.53 -14.74
CA ASP A 341 -13.94 -16.73 -15.40
C ASP A 341 -13.44 -16.90 -16.84
N LEU A 342 -12.54 -16.00 -17.28
CA LEU A 342 -12.05 -15.88 -18.65
C LEU A 342 -13.17 -15.63 -19.66
N SER A 343 -14.30 -15.03 -19.28
CA SER A 343 -15.38 -14.69 -20.23
C SER A 343 -14.94 -13.64 -21.27
N GLY A 344 -13.92 -12.84 -20.97
CA GLY A 344 -13.34 -11.88 -21.90
C GLY A 344 -12.26 -10.99 -21.26
N CYS A 345 -11.97 -9.89 -21.94
CA CYS A 345 -11.18 -8.78 -21.42
C CYS A 345 -12.08 -7.55 -21.18
N TYR A 346 -11.58 -6.64 -20.35
CA TYR A 346 -12.19 -5.34 -20.14
C TYR A 346 -11.12 -4.27 -19.94
N LEU A 347 -11.46 -3.06 -20.36
CA LEU A 347 -10.70 -1.85 -20.09
C LEU A 347 -11.39 -1.10 -18.96
N SER A 348 -10.62 -0.51 -18.06
CA SER A 348 -11.17 0.27 -16.96
C SER A 348 -10.29 1.44 -16.59
N ILE A 349 -10.91 2.51 -16.09
CA ILE A 349 -10.25 3.67 -15.51
C ILE A 349 -10.96 3.96 -14.20
N THR A 350 -10.19 4.29 -13.17
CA THR A 350 -10.72 4.70 -11.87
C THR A 350 -10.28 6.13 -11.59
N GLN A 351 -11.21 7.00 -11.22
CA GLN A 351 -10.93 8.39 -10.84
C GLN A 351 -11.70 8.78 -9.58
N SER A 352 -11.27 9.86 -8.92
CA SER A 352 -12.10 10.45 -7.87
C SER A 352 -13.39 11.01 -8.47
N PHE A 353 -14.50 11.01 -7.71
CA PHE A 353 -15.80 11.45 -8.22
C PHE A 353 -15.82 12.91 -8.70
N ASN A 354 -14.90 13.75 -8.21
CA ASN A 354 -14.74 15.14 -8.62
C ASN A 354 -13.88 15.33 -9.89
N GLN A 355 -13.52 14.23 -10.55
CA GLN A 355 -12.83 14.18 -11.84
C GLN A 355 -13.63 13.28 -12.80
N ALA A 356 -14.96 13.34 -12.72
CA ALA A 356 -15.84 12.50 -13.52
C ALA A 356 -15.85 12.89 -15.00
N GLU A 357 -15.42 14.10 -15.34
CA GLU A 357 -15.40 14.64 -16.70
C GLU A 357 -14.60 13.75 -17.66
N VAL A 358 -13.44 13.26 -17.22
CA VAL A 358 -12.63 12.35 -18.06
C VAL A 358 -13.31 11.00 -18.22
N LEU A 359 -13.97 10.48 -17.18
CA LEU A 359 -14.72 9.22 -17.28
C LEU A 359 -15.90 9.36 -18.25
N MET A 360 -16.57 10.52 -18.25
CA MET A 360 -17.60 10.85 -19.23
C MET A 360 -17.04 10.93 -20.64
N LEU A 361 -15.84 11.50 -20.83
CA LEU A 361 -15.18 11.50 -22.14
C LEU A 361 -14.87 10.08 -22.63
N PHE A 362 -14.38 9.19 -21.76
CA PHE A 362 -14.20 7.77 -22.08
C PHE A 362 -15.54 7.08 -22.42
N ARG A 363 -16.60 7.36 -21.67
CA ARG A 363 -17.94 6.83 -21.94
C ARG A 363 -18.50 7.29 -23.27
N GLU A 364 -18.39 8.58 -23.57
CA GLU A 364 -18.86 9.18 -24.82
C GLU A 364 -18.09 8.63 -26.03
N THR A 365 -16.80 8.32 -25.83
CA THR A 365 -15.90 7.86 -26.90
C THR A 365 -15.98 6.36 -27.16
N PHE A 366 -16.02 5.55 -26.10
CA PHE A 366 -15.85 4.09 -26.17
C PHE A 366 -17.06 3.31 -25.64
N ALA A 367 -18.17 4.00 -25.37
CA ALA A 367 -19.32 3.46 -24.63
C ALA A 367 -18.90 2.94 -23.24
N GLY A 368 -19.58 1.90 -22.75
CA GLY A 368 -19.33 1.34 -21.42
C GLY A 368 -20.12 2.03 -20.31
N SER A 369 -19.88 1.57 -19.08
CA SER A 369 -20.62 2.01 -17.90
C SER A 369 -19.72 2.73 -16.91
N ILE A 370 -20.29 3.69 -16.18
CA ILE A 370 -19.64 4.32 -15.03
C ILE A 370 -20.36 3.84 -13.77
N SER A 371 -19.63 3.24 -12.84
CA SER A 371 -20.15 2.77 -11.56
C SER A 371 -19.30 3.28 -10.39
N LEU A 372 -19.86 3.16 -9.19
CA LEU A 372 -19.10 3.40 -7.97
C LEU A 372 -18.04 2.32 -7.80
N HIS A 373 -16.77 2.72 -7.67
CA HIS A 373 -15.68 1.80 -7.39
C HIS A 373 -15.45 1.60 -5.89
N ARG A 374 -15.44 2.71 -5.14
CA ARG A 374 -15.26 2.73 -3.68
C ARG A 374 -16.07 3.87 -3.09
N ASP A 375 -16.75 3.62 -1.98
CA ASP A 375 -17.59 4.60 -1.28
C ASP A 375 -16.82 5.77 -0.68
N GLY A 376 -15.50 5.64 -0.48
CA GLY A 376 -14.68 6.64 0.20
C GLY A 376 -14.71 6.48 1.72
N MET A 377 -13.58 6.74 2.37
CA MET A 377 -13.38 6.60 3.81
C MET A 377 -12.47 7.71 4.35
N GLY A 378 -12.95 8.48 5.32
CA GLY A 378 -12.19 9.57 5.94
C GLY A 378 -11.68 10.59 4.93
N LEU A 379 -10.35 10.74 4.83
CA LEU A 379 -9.73 11.66 3.88
C LEU A 379 -9.75 11.15 2.42
N GLN A 380 -10.11 9.88 2.19
CA GLN A 380 -10.21 9.29 0.87
C GLN A 380 -11.61 9.54 0.30
N LYS A 381 -11.70 10.39 -0.72
CA LYS A 381 -12.94 10.65 -1.45
C LYS A 381 -13.47 9.38 -2.13
N PRO A 382 -14.80 9.28 -2.40
CA PRO A 382 -15.35 8.27 -3.27
C PRO A 382 -14.64 8.25 -4.63
N SER A 383 -14.61 7.07 -5.24
CA SER A 383 -14.03 6.89 -6.58
C SER A 383 -15.03 6.23 -7.52
N LEU A 384 -15.07 6.73 -8.74
CA LEU A 384 -15.86 6.20 -9.83
C LEU A 384 -14.97 5.35 -10.73
N ARG A 385 -15.58 4.39 -11.43
CA ARG A 385 -14.90 3.57 -12.42
C ARG A 385 -15.69 3.55 -13.71
N TRP A 386 -15.04 3.95 -14.79
CA TRP A 386 -15.47 3.62 -16.14
C TRP A 386 -14.99 2.20 -16.49
N THR A 387 -15.84 1.39 -17.11
CA THR A 387 -15.50 0.04 -17.59
C THR A 387 -16.20 -0.27 -18.90
N VAL A 388 -15.48 -0.92 -19.82
CA VAL A 388 -16.00 -1.49 -21.06
C VAL A 388 -15.47 -2.91 -21.23
N GLY A 389 -16.31 -3.85 -21.65
CA GLY A 389 -15.98 -5.27 -21.80
C GLY A 389 -16.37 -5.84 -23.17
N GLY A 390 -15.98 -7.08 -23.44
CA GLY A 390 -16.43 -7.81 -24.63
C GLY A 390 -15.96 -7.18 -25.93
N GLN A 391 -16.82 -7.14 -26.95
CA GLN A 391 -16.48 -6.56 -28.26
C GLN A 391 -16.15 -5.07 -28.17
N SER A 392 -16.89 -4.30 -27.34
CA SER A 392 -16.63 -2.88 -27.15
C SER A 392 -15.24 -2.61 -26.57
N ALA A 393 -14.73 -3.48 -25.69
CA ALA A 393 -13.35 -3.38 -25.18
C ALA A 393 -12.31 -3.60 -26.27
N ARG A 394 -12.56 -4.54 -27.20
CA ARG A 394 -11.66 -4.79 -28.34
C ARG A 394 -11.62 -3.60 -29.27
N ASN A 395 -12.79 -3.06 -29.61
CA ASN A 395 -12.91 -1.87 -30.46
C ASN A 395 -12.22 -0.66 -29.83
N ALA A 396 -12.46 -0.41 -28.54
CA ALA A 396 -11.78 0.66 -27.80
C ALA A 396 -10.25 0.46 -27.80
N ALA A 397 -9.78 -0.77 -27.58
CA ALA A 397 -8.36 -1.08 -27.63
C ALA A 397 -7.77 -0.83 -29.03
N GLN A 398 -8.46 -1.23 -30.11
CA GLN A 398 -8.01 -0.97 -31.49
C GLN A 398 -7.83 0.52 -31.77
N LEU A 399 -8.73 1.37 -31.26
CA LEU A 399 -8.64 2.82 -31.41
C LEU A 399 -7.52 3.44 -30.55
N LEU A 400 -7.21 2.86 -29.38
CA LEU A 400 -6.17 3.37 -28.48
C LEU A 400 -4.75 2.90 -28.85
N VAL A 401 -4.60 1.72 -29.46
CA VAL A 401 -3.29 1.12 -29.80
C VAL A 401 -2.36 2.07 -30.56
N PRO A 402 -2.79 2.78 -31.63
CA PRO A 402 -1.90 3.62 -32.43
C PRO A 402 -1.31 4.80 -31.65
N HIS A 403 -1.98 5.22 -30.58
CA HIS A 403 -1.63 6.42 -29.82
C HIS A 403 -1.04 6.10 -28.44
N SER A 404 -1.03 4.83 -28.02
CA SER A 404 -0.49 4.39 -26.73
C SER A 404 1.02 4.12 -26.81
N ILE A 405 1.74 4.50 -25.76
CA ILE A 405 3.17 4.25 -25.56
C ILE A 405 3.36 3.18 -24.48
N THR A 406 2.80 3.39 -23.29
CA THR A 406 3.04 2.57 -22.09
C THR A 406 2.30 1.25 -22.15
N LYS A 407 1.01 1.28 -22.52
CA LYS A 407 0.14 0.10 -22.50
C LYS A 407 -0.12 -0.46 -23.90
N CYS A 408 0.63 -0.04 -24.92
CA CYS A 408 0.44 -0.43 -26.32
C CYS A 408 0.33 -1.96 -26.50
N LYS A 409 1.29 -2.72 -25.97
CA LYS A 409 1.27 -4.20 -26.06
C LYS A 409 0.06 -4.83 -25.35
N GLN A 410 -0.34 -4.25 -24.21
CA GLN A 410 -1.52 -4.73 -23.46
C GLN A 410 -2.81 -4.46 -24.26
N LEU A 411 -2.88 -3.32 -24.93
CA LEU A 411 -4.00 -2.95 -25.79
C LEU A 411 -4.02 -3.77 -27.08
N VAL A 412 -2.88 -4.10 -27.69
CA VAL A 412 -2.81 -5.03 -28.83
C VAL A 412 -3.38 -6.39 -28.45
N LEU A 413 -2.98 -6.91 -27.28
CA LEU A 413 -3.50 -8.16 -26.75
C LEU A 413 -5.01 -8.10 -26.45
N ALA A 414 -5.50 -6.97 -25.95
CA ALA A 414 -6.94 -6.75 -25.73
C ALA A 414 -7.74 -6.63 -27.04
N ALA A 415 -7.20 -5.95 -28.05
CA ALA A 415 -7.79 -5.83 -29.38
C ALA A 415 -7.93 -7.19 -30.07
N GLY A 416 -6.92 -8.05 -29.93
CA GLY A 416 -6.89 -9.42 -30.44
C GLY A 416 -7.45 -10.48 -29.49
N TRP A 417 -8.19 -10.10 -28.44
CA TRP A 417 -8.58 -11.05 -27.40
C TRP A 417 -9.39 -12.23 -27.97
N PRO A 418 -9.04 -13.50 -27.69
CA PRO A 418 -9.65 -14.62 -28.39
C PRO A 418 -11.10 -14.90 -27.96
N ASN A 419 -11.90 -15.43 -28.89
CA ASN A 419 -13.27 -15.89 -28.61
C ASN A 419 -13.29 -17.23 -27.87
N ALA A 420 -12.37 -18.14 -28.17
CA ALA A 420 -12.29 -19.43 -27.52
C ALA A 420 -11.69 -19.32 -26.11
N LYS A 421 -12.35 -19.92 -25.10
CA LYS A 421 -11.90 -19.88 -23.70
C LYS A 421 -10.52 -20.52 -23.50
N SER A 422 -10.22 -21.61 -24.20
CA SER A 422 -8.94 -22.33 -24.12
C SER A 422 -7.74 -21.44 -24.47
N CYS A 423 -7.89 -20.52 -25.42
CA CYS A 423 -6.82 -19.60 -25.84
C CYS A 423 -6.61 -18.42 -24.86
N ARG A 424 -7.57 -18.15 -23.96
CA ARG A 424 -7.53 -16.96 -23.08
C ARG A 424 -6.54 -17.09 -21.92
N GLU A 425 -6.18 -18.30 -21.52
CA GLU A 425 -5.21 -18.49 -20.42
C GLU A 425 -3.81 -18.03 -20.82
N GLY A 426 -3.44 -18.25 -22.10
CA GLY A 426 -2.21 -17.71 -22.68
C GLY A 426 -2.19 -16.19 -22.64
N CYS A 427 -3.24 -15.54 -23.17
CA CYS A 427 -3.35 -14.08 -23.14
C CYS A 427 -3.36 -13.51 -21.71
N LYS A 428 -4.01 -14.17 -20.75
CA LYS A 428 -3.99 -13.75 -19.34
C LYS A 428 -2.58 -13.82 -18.74
N THR A 429 -1.83 -14.86 -19.06
CA THR A 429 -0.43 -15.03 -18.62
C THR A 429 0.46 -13.96 -19.24
N GLU A 430 0.33 -13.72 -20.55
CA GLU A 430 1.05 -12.68 -21.25
C GLU A 430 0.72 -11.28 -20.71
N LEU A 431 -0.57 -10.98 -20.48
CA LEU A 431 -1.01 -9.72 -19.89
C LEU A 431 -0.38 -9.48 -18.51
N ARG A 432 -0.25 -10.53 -17.69
CA ARG A 432 0.41 -10.44 -16.38
C ARG A 432 1.90 -10.09 -16.57
N ALA A 433 2.60 -10.80 -17.45
CA ALA A 433 4.01 -10.53 -17.74
C ALA A 433 4.24 -9.10 -18.26
N LEU A 434 3.33 -8.57 -19.09
CA LEU A 434 3.39 -7.19 -19.59
C LEU A 434 3.17 -6.12 -18.51
N LYS A 435 2.47 -6.43 -17.41
CA LYS A 435 2.28 -5.52 -16.27
C LYS A 435 3.46 -5.52 -15.29
N GLU A 436 4.18 -6.64 -15.24
CA GLU A 436 5.34 -6.78 -14.36
C GLU A 436 6.58 -6.09 -14.94
N ASN A 437 6.70 -6.09 -16.28
CA ASN A 437 7.85 -5.59 -17.02
C ASN A 437 7.58 -4.25 -17.73
N ASP A 438 8.64 -3.51 -18.06
CA ASP A 438 8.56 -2.31 -18.90
C ASP A 438 8.16 -2.69 -20.32
N SER A 439 6.84 -2.70 -20.58
CA SER A 439 6.24 -3.05 -21.87
C SER A 439 6.02 -1.85 -22.78
N ALA A 440 6.49 -0.66 -22.39
CA ALA A 440 6.33 0.54 -23.19
C ALA A 440 7.01 0.40 -24.56
N VAL A 441 6.37 0.90 -25.60
CA VAL A 441 6.88 0.94 -26.97
C VAL A 441 7.23 2.37 -27.28
N ALA A 442 8.47 2.62 -27.73
CA ALA A 442 8.84 3.97 -28.14
C ALA A 442 8.03 4.33 -29.39
N GLY A 443 7.31 5.45 -29.33
CA GLY A 443 6.46 5.95 -30.41
C GLY A 443 6.51 7.48 -30.48
N PRO A 444 5.95 8.08 -31.55
CA PRO A 444 5.82 9.52 -31.64
C PRO A 444 4.96 10.02 -30.47
N CYS A 445 5.50 10.96 -29.70
CA CYS A 445 4.76 11.64 -28.65
C CYS A 445 4.21 12.95 -29.21
N SER A 446 2.99 13.31 -28.83
CA SER A 446 2.37 14.61 -29.13
C SER A 446 2.04 15.36 -27.83
N TRP A 447 1.59 16.61 -27.96
CA TRP A 447 1.14 17.39 -26.81
C TRP A 447 -0.19 16.90 -26.25
N GLU A 448 -1.08 16.36 -27.07
CA GLU A 448 -2.36 15.77 -26.67
C GLU A 448 -2.13 14.52 -25.83
N TYR A 449 -1.26 13.61 -26.29
CA TYR A 449 -0.85 12.44 -25.52
C TYR A 449 -0.24 12.87 -24.19
N PHE A 450 0.65 13.86 -24.23
CA PHE A 450 1.30 14.34 -23.03
C PHE A 450 0.29 15.01 -22.07
N ALA A 451 -0.70 15.75 -22.55
CA ALA A 451 -1.77 16.32 -21.73
C ALA A 451 -2.57 15.22 -21.02
N GLY A 452 -3.00 14.19 -21.73
CA GLY A 452 -3.72 13.06 -21.14
C GLY A 452 -2.87 12.31 -20.11
N PHE A 453 -1.61 12.02 -20.44
CA PHE A 453 -0.69 11.33 -19.52
C PHE A 453 -0.39 12.17 -18.28
N PHE A 454 -0.26 13.49 -18.42
CA PHE A 454 -0.04 14.41 -17.31
C PHE A 454 -1.28 14.55 -16.43
N ASP A 455 -2.48 14.49 -17.00
CA ASP A 455 -3.72 14.48 -16.24
C ASP A 455 -3.91 13.23 -15.38
N ALA A 456 -3.34 12.09 -15.79
CA ALA A 456 -3.24 10.91 -14.95
C ALA A 456 -2.07 11.04 -13.93
N GLU A 457 -0.83 11.13 -14.41
CA GLU A 457 0.39 10.90 -13.61
C GLU A 457 1.14 12.17 -13.18
N GLY A 458 0.77 13.31 -13.76
CA GLY A 458 1.44 14.59 -13.57
C GLY A 458 1.13 15.24 -12.23
N TYR A 459 2.06 16.07 -11.75
CA TYR A 459 1.94 16.84 -10.53
C TYR A 459 2.51 18.25 -10.74
N ILE A 460 1.75 19.26 -10.33
CA ILE A 460 2.13 20.67 -10.38
C ILE A 460 2.44 21.12 -8.96
N GLN A 461 3.66 21.57 -8.72
CA GLN A 461 4.10 22.02 -7.41
C GLN A 461 4.63 23.44 -7.45
N GLN A 462 4.20 24.27 -6.50
CA GLN A 462 4.86 25.52 -6.18
C GLN A 462 5.74 25.33 -4.94
N ARG A 463 7.05 25.59 -5.05
CA ARG A 463 7.96 25.41 -3.91
C ARG A 463 7.79 26.53 -2.89
N ASN A 464 7.33 26.18 -1.68
CA ASN A 464 7.34 27.04 -0.49
C ASN A 464 6.67 28.43 -0.67
N GLY A 465 5.61 28.53 -1.48
CA GLY A 465 4.96 29.81 -1.78
C GLY A 465 5.85 30.82 -2.52
N ARG A 466 7.02 30.39 -3.02
CA ARG A 466 7.92 31.22 -3.82
C ARG A 466 7.45 31.26 -5.27
N VAL A 467 8.04 32.17 -6.04
CA VAL A 467 7.79 32.32 -7.49
C VAL A 467 8.56 31.25 -8.28
N SER A 468 8.33 29.98 -7.95
CA SER A 468 8.99 28.83 -8.55
C SER A 468 8.03 27.67 -8.66
N LEU A 469 8.03 27.05 -9.84
CA LEU A 469 7.24 25.88 -10.16
C LEU A 469 8.14 24.68 -10.43
N ASP A 470 7.65 23.52 -10.07
CA ASP A 470 8.11 22.23 -10.58
C ASP A 470 6.94 21.47 -11.19
N LEU A 471 7.24 20.79 -12.28
CA LEU A 471 6.38 19.75 -12.84
C LEU A 471 7.05 18.41 -12.59
N GLN A 472 6.27 17.44 -12.13
CA GLN A 472 6.76 16.09 -11.89
C GLN A 472 5.81 15.06 -12.48
N ILE A 473 6.35 13.97 -13.02
CA ILE A 473 5.60 12.81 -13.47
C ILE A 473 6.27 11.58 -12.87
N GLY A 474 5.52 10.80 -12.10
CA GLY A 474 6.01 9.54 -11.53
C GLY A 474 5.65 8.37 -12.45
N GLN A 475 6.53 7.38 -12.57
CA GLN A 475 6.19 6.11 -13.22
C GLN A 475 7.09 4.96 -12.74
N LYS A 476 6.53 3.75 -12.67
CA LYS A 476 7.30 2.54 -12.35
C LYS A 476 8.32 2.22 -13.45
N HIS A 477 7.91 2.41 -14.69
CA HIS A 477 8.70 2.04 -15.86
C HIS A 477 9.31 3.29 -16.52
N PRO A 478 10.66 3.41 -16.60
CA PRO A 478 11.30 4.66 -17.01
C PRO A 478 11.20 4.95 -18.51
N ARG A 479 10.86 3.98 -19.37
CA ARG A 479 10.89 4.17 -20.83
C ARG A 479 9.94 5.25 -21.32
N VAL A 480 8.70 5.32 -20.81
CA VAL A 480 7.76 6.41 -21.16
C VAL A 480 8.30 7.78 -20.73
N LEU A 481 8.94 7.86 -19.55
CA LEU A 481 9.54 9.11 -19.07
C LEU A 481 10.71 9.57 -19.95
N LYS A 482 11.49 8.64 -20.50
CA LYS A 482 12.54 8.96 -21.49
C LYS A 482 11.94 9.52 -22.78
N CYS A 483 10.86 8.91 -23.28
CA CYS A 483 10.15 9.40 -24.47
C CYS A 483 9.61 10.83 -24.26
N LEU A 484 8.98 11.10 -23.10
CA LEU A 484 8.49 12.43 -22.73
C LEU A 484 9.64 13.45 -22.60
N ARG A 485 10.77 13.06 -21.98
CA ARG A 485 11.96 13.90 -21.88
C ARG A 485 12.47 14.31 -23.26
N GLU A 486 12.65 13.35 -24.16
CA GLU A 486 13.13 13.60 -25.53
C GLU A 486 12.15 14.45 -26.34
N PHE A 487 10.85 14.23 -26.16
CA PHE A 487 9.81 15.06 -26.77
C PHE A 487 9.89 16.53 -26.31
N VAL A 488 9.95 16.76 -25.00
CA VAL A 488 10.05 18.12 -24.43
C VAL A 488 11.36 18.81 -24.81
N ALA A 489 12.47 18.06 -24.84
CA ALA A 489 13.78 18.58 -25.27
C ALA A 489 13.75 19.02 -26.74
N ARG A 490 13.22 18.19 -27.65
CA ARG A 490 13.11 18.54 -29.08
C ARG A 490 12.12 19.66 -29.35
N GLY A 491 10.96 19.66 -28.69
CA GLY A 491 9.90 20.63 -28.94
C GLY A 491 10.15 22.01 -28.34
N LEU A 492 10.77 22.09 -27.15
CA LEU A 492 10.91 23.34 -26.40
C LEU A 492 12.35 23.72 -26.05
N GLY A 493 13.34 22.86 -26.33
CA GLY A 493 14.71 23.04 -25.84
C GLY A 493 14.80 22.93 -24.32
N ILE A 494 13.85 22.24 -23.67
CA ILE A 494 13.82 22.08 -22.22
C ILE A 494 14.34 20.70 -21.86
N ASP A 495 15.51 20.65 -21.22
CA ASP A 495 16.02 19.42 -20.65
C ASP A 495 15.34 19.10 -19.31
N ALA A 496 14.63 17.98 -19.27
CA ALA A 496 13.92 17.50 -18.09
C ALA A 496 14.76 16.45 -17.35
N THR A 497 14.83 16.55 -16.02
CA THR A 497 15.64 15.66 -15.20
C THR A 497 14.91 14.34 -14.93
N LEU A 498 15.46 13.23 -15.41
CA LEU A 498 14.99 11.89 -15.06
C LEU A 498 15.77 11.37 -13.84
N ARG A 499 15.08 11.06 -12.74
CA ARG A 499 15.71 10.52 -11.53
C ARG A 499 14.97 9.31 -10.98
N LYS A 500 15.70 8.48 -10.25
CA LYS A 500 15.13 7.40 -9.43
C LYS A 500 14.70 7.97 -8.07
N MET A 501 13.48 7.68 -7.62
CA MET A 501 12.97 8.19 -6.36
C MET A 501 13.63 7.47 -5.18
N LYS A 502 14.11 8.22 -4.18
CA LYS A 502 14.86 7.62 -3.05
C LYS A 502 14.01 6.73 -2.14
N ARG A 503 12.72 7.05 -2.01
CA ARG A 503 11.80 6.35 -1.10
C ARG A 503 11.24 5.06 -1.68
N ASP A 504 11.19 4.98 -3.00
CA ASP A 504 10.59 3.87 -3.73
C ASP A 504 11.58 3.41 -4.79
N ARG A 505 12.18 2.23 -4.56
CA ARG A 505 13.24 1.69 -5.42
C ARG A 505 12.75 1.33 -6.81
N ASP A 506 11.44 1.29 -7.04
CA ASP A 506 10.87 0.93 -8.34
C ASP A 506 10.23 2.13 -9.03
N LEU A 507 10.23 3.31 -8.41
CA LEU A 507 9.63 4.51 -8.97
C LEU A 507 10.70 5.43 -9.58
N HIS A 508 10.45 5.83 -10.82
CA HIS A 508 11.18 6.86 -11.54
C HIS A 508 10.35 8.13 -11.62
N ALA A 509 11.01 9.27 -11.78
CA ALA A 509 10.35 10.55 -11.93
C ALA A 509 11.04 11.43 -12.97
N LEU A 510 10.23 12.03 -13.84
CA LEU A 510 10.63 13.11 -14.72
C LEU A 510 10.29 14.43 -14.06
N GLU A 511 11.27 15.31 -13.88
CA GLU A 511 11.10 16.61 -13.22
C GLU A 511 11.57 17.75 -14.12
N VAL A 512 10.74 18.79 -14.20
CA VAL A 512 11.12 20.08 -14.78
C VAL A 512 11.01 21.12 -13.67
N SER A 513 12.09 21.82 -13.38
CA SER A 513 12.12 22.94 -12.45
C SER A 513 12.37 24.25 -13.20
N GLY A 514 11.77 25.33 -12.67
CA GLY A 514 12.00 26.69 -13.15
C GLY A 514 10.74 27.32 -13.73
N LEU A 515 10.40 28.52 -13.25
CA LEU A 515 9.13 29.19 -13.52
C LEU A 515 8.79 29.24 -15.01
N LEU A 516 9.67 29.82 -15.84
CA LEU A 516 9.41 30.02 -17.27
C LEU A 516 9.28 28.70 -18.04
N LYS A 517 10.13 27.71 -17.74
CA LYS A 517 10.10 26.38 -18.37
C LYS A 517 8.79 25.67 -18.06
N CYS A 518 8.40 25.64 -16.79
CA CYS A 518 7.14 25.03 -16.34
C CYS A 518 5.92 25.72 -16.95
N LYS A 519 5.89 27.06 -16.97
CA LYS A 519 4.80 27.82 -17.59
C LYS A 519 4.64 27.47 -19.07
N ARG A 520 5.74 27.44 -19.84
CA ARG A 520 5.70 27.07 -21.26
C ARG A 520 5.10 25.68 -21.47
N ILE A 521 5.56 24.68 -20.72
CA ILE A 521 5.01 23.32 -20.80
C ILE A 521 3.51 23.33 -20.46
N LEU A 522 3.10 23.96 -19.35
CA LEU A 522 1.70 24.03 -18.96
C LEU A 522 0.83 24.73 -20.00
N GLN A 523 1.34 25.77 -20.67
CA GLN A 523 0.65 26.44 -21.77
C GLN A 523 0.38 25.49 -22.94
N HIS A 524 1.40 24.70 -23.33
CA HIS A 524 1.23 23.68 -24.37
C HIS A 524 0.24 22.59 -23.96
N LEU A 525 0.29 22.11 -22.70
CA LEU A 525 -0.65 21.11 -22.21
C LEU A 525 -2.10 21.66 -22.20
N LEU A 526 -2.30 22.91 -21.75
CA LEU A 526 -3.62 23.56 -21.78
C LEU A 526 -4.15 23.68 -23.21
N ASN A 527 -3.31 24.12 -24.17
CA ASN A 527 -3.68 24.22 -25.57
C ASN A 527 -3.99 22.85 -26.20
N ALA A 528 -3.38 21.78 -25.70
CA ALA A 528 -3.60 20.41 -26.13
C ALA A 528 -4.75 19.69 -25.40
N GLY A 529 -5.55 20.41 -24.61
CA GLY A 529 -6.77 19.88 -24.00
C GLY A 529 -6.58 19.26 -22.61
N LEU A 530 -5.58 19.68 -21.83
CA LEU A 530 -5.48 19.33 -20.41
C LEU A 530 -6.81 19.62 -19.70
N LEU A 531 -7.37 18.62 -19.03
CA LEU A 531 -8.73 18.59 -18.48
C LEU A 531 -8.72 18.51 -16.94
N CYS A 532 -8.26 17.39 -16.37
CA CYS A 532 -8.33 17.12 -14.92
C CYS A 532 -7.51 18.10 -14.10
N LYS A 533 -6.39 18.58 -14.65
CA LYS A 533 -5.45 19.50 -14.02
C LYS A 533 -5.49 20.90 -14.65
N ALA A 534 -6.46 21.19 -15.50
CA ALA A 534 -6.58 22.47 -16.23
C ALA A 534 -6.55 23.68 -15.29
N LYS A 535 -7.39 23.67 -14.24
CA LYS A 535 -7.48 24.77 -13.27
C LYS A 535 -6.16 24.99 -12.52
N GLN A 536 -5.47 23.90 -12.15
CA GLN A 536 -4.15 23.98 -11.49
C GLN A 536 -3.10 24.56 -12.45
N ALA A 537 -3.11 24.13 -13.70
CA ALA A 537 -2.22 24.64 -14.73
C ALA A 537 -2.45 26.13 -15.01
N GLN A 538 -3.71 26.57 -15.12
CA GLN A 538 -4.06 27.99 -15.32
C GLN A 538 -3.54 28.87 -14.17
N LEU A 539 -3.75 28.45 -12.91
CA LEU A 539 -3.22 29.15 -11.74
C LEU A 539 -1.69 29.24 -11.77
N ALA A 540 -1.02 28.13 -12.10
CA ALA A 540 0.44 28.10 -12.19
C ALA A 540 0.98 28.95 -13.34
N VAL A 541 0.31 28.98 -14.50
CA VAL A 541 0.62 29.88 -15.62
C VAL A 541 0.46 31.36 -15.21
N GLY A 542 -0.55 31.67 -14.40
CA GLY A 542 -0.78 33.00 -13.82
C GLY A 542 0.16 33.40 -12.67
N LEU A 543 1.09 32.53 -12.24
CA LEU A 543 1.97 32.78 -11.10
C LEU A 543 2.91 33.97 -11.34
N THR A 544 2.82 35.00 -10.52
CA THR A 544 3.69 36.17 -10.49
C THR A 544 4.25 36.36 -9.07
N PRO A 545 5.26 37.23 -8.88
CA PRO A 545 5.71 37.58 -7.52
C PRO A 545 4.59 38.13 -6.62
N GLY A 546 3.68 38.93 -7.18
CA GLY A 546 2.61 39.58 -6.41
C GLY A 546 1.50 38.63 -5.94
N ASN A 547 1.22 37.56 -6.68
CA ASN A 547 0.14 36.61 -6.35
C ASN A 547 0.65 35.24 -5.86
N ALA A 548 1.96 35.07 -5.65
CA ALA A 548 2.55 33.76 -5.36
C ALA A 548 1.93 33.07 -4.14
N GLN A 549 1.56 33.84 -3.12
CA GLN A 549 0.92 33.28 -1.94
C GLN A 549 -0.50 32.79 -2.23
N GLN A 550 -1.32 33.62 -2.89
CA GLN A 550 -2.67 33.27 -3.28
C GLN A 550 -2.70 32.02 -4.18
N VAL A 551 -1.83 31.97 -5.19
CA VAL A 551 -1.70 30.80 -6.09
C VAL A 551 -1.31 29.55 -5.30
N SER A 552 -0.39 29.68 -4.34
CA SER A 552 0.03 28.56 -3.50
C SER A 552 -1.13 28.01 -2.68
N ASP A 553 -1.97 28.88 -2.10
CA ASP A 553 -3.09 28.47 -1.26
C ASP A 553 -4.20 27.84 -2.14
N GLN A 554 -4.50 28.39 -3.31
CA GLN A 554 -5.48 27.83 -4.26
C GLN A 554 -5.02 26.50 -4.88
N LEU A 555 -3.75 26.36 -5.28
CA LEU A 555 -3.19 25.07 -5.72
C LEU A 555 -3.31 24.02 -4.61
N SER A 556 -3.20 24.46 -3.36
CA SER A 556 -3.34 23.59 -2.21
C SER A 556 -4.76 23.01 -2.10
N GLU A 557 -5.79 23.80 -2.38
CA GLU A 557 -7.20 23.36 -2.36
C GLU A 557 -7.51 22.36 -3.49
N LEU A 558 -6.80 22.49 -4.62
CA LEU A 558 -6.99 21.63 -5.80
C LEU A 558 -6.18 20.33 -5.76
N THR A 559 -5.27 20.17 -4.79
CA THR A 559 -4.43 18.97 -4.69
C THR A 559 -5.03 17.96 -3.71
N GLY A 560 -4.73 16.67 -3.91
CA GLY A 560 -5.29 15.59 -3.11
C GLY A 560 -5.07 15.73 -1.60
N ASN A 561 -5.96 15.07 -0.83
CA ASN A 561 -5.98 15.14 0.63
C ASN A 561 -4.85 14.37 1.33
N GLN A 562 -3.86 13.82 0.61
CA GLN A 562 -2.80 13.01 1.23
C GLN A 562 -1.98 13.83 2.25
N THR A 563 -1.85 15.14 2.02
CA THR A 563 -1.17 16.07 2.93
C THR A 563 -2.13 16.94 3.74
N PHE A 564 -3.43 16.61 3.77
CA PHE A 564 -4.44 17.38 4.50
C PHE A 564 -4.06 17.50 5.99
N GLY A 565 -4.16 18.69 6.56
CA GLY A 565 -3.75 18.96 7.95
C GLY A 565 -2.26 19.25 8.13
N LYS A 566 -1.38 18.83 7.20
CA LYS A 566 0.09 18.88 7.41
C LYS A 566 0.76 20.12 6.81
N ARG A 567 -0.01 20.95 6.12
CA ARG A 567 0.51 22.13 5.43
C ARG A 567 0.65 23.30 6.39
N LEU A 568 1.72 24.06 6.20
CA LEU A 568 1.92 25.30 6.96
C LEU A 568 1.01 26.39 6.40
N ASP A 569 0.22 27.00 7.28
CA ASP A 569 -0.48 28.25 7.02
C ASP A 569 0.50 29.42 6.86
N ALA A 570 -0.02 30.62 6.56
CA ALA A 570 0.82 31.82 6.36
C ALA A 570 1.71 32.11 7.58
N ALA A 571 1.14 32.02 8.78
CA ALA A 571 1.87 32.23 10.03
C ALA A 571 2.95 31.16 10.25
N GLY A 572 2.66 29.89 9.94
CA GLY A 572 3.60 28.77 10.01
C GLY A 572 4.76 28.92 9.04
N ARG A 573 4.52 29.43 7.83
CA ARG A 573 5.58 29.73 6.85
C ARG A 573 6.50 30.84 7.35
N GLU A 574 5.96 31.91 7.94
CA GLU A 574 6.77 32.98 8.54
C GLU A 574 7.58 32.49 9.74
N ARG A 575 6.98 31.67 10.63
CA ARG A 575 7.74 31.01 11.72
C ARG A 575 8.89 30.15 11.17
N ALA A 576 8.64 29.33 10.15
CA ALA A 576 9.68 28.53 9.51
C ALA A 576 10.79 29.40 8.87
N LYS A 577 10.45 30.57 8.34
CA LYS A 577 11.43 31.56 7.82
C LYS A 577 12.27 32.17 8.94
N LYS A 578 11.66 32.53 10.08
CA LYS A 578 12.37 33.01 11.29
C LYS A 578 13.36 31.97 11.80
N ILE A 579 12.92 30.72 11.96
CA ILE A 579 13.78 29.58 12.37
C ILE A 579 15.00 29.47 11.46
N ARG A 580 14.80 29.43 10.13
CA ARG A 580 15.91 29.33 9.17
C ARG A 580 16.87 30.53 9.25
N SER A 581 16.34 31.73 9.45
CA SER A 581 17.14 32.95 9.55
C SER A 581 18.00 32.95 10.81
N ALA A 582 17.45 32.52 11.94
CA ALA A 582 18.18 32.36 13.20
C ALA A 582 19.25 31.26 13.11
N GLN A 583 18.95 30.12 12.47
CA GLN A 583 19.94 29.08 12.18
C GLN A 583 21.10 29.59 11.31
N ALA A 584 20.80 30.36 10.26
CA ALA A 584 21.83 30.96 9.41
C ALA A 584 22.69 31.97 10.16
N ALA A 585 22.09 32.74 11.08
CA ALA A 585 22.82 33.65 11.96
C ALA A 585 23.76 32.90 12.91
N ALA A 586 23.28 31.86 13.60
CA ALA A 586 24.10 31.01 14.46
C ALA A 586 25.28 30.40 13.69
N ALA A 587 25.05 29.91 12.46
CA ALA A 587 26.11 29.36 11.61
C ALA A 587 27.15 30.42 11.17
N ARG A 588 26.75 31.69 11.00
CA ARG A 588 27.69 32.80 10.73
C ARG A 588 28.52 33.16 11.96
N LEU A 589 27.90 33.26 13.13
CA LEU A 589 28.58 33.54 14.40
C LEU A 589 29.62 32.46 14.72
N LYS A 590 29.25 31.19 14.55
CA LYS A 590 30.17 30.05 14.69
C LYS A 590 31.38 30.16 13.76
N ARG A 591 31.19 30.56 12.51
CA ARG A 591 32.28 30.77 11.53
C ARG A 591 33.20 31.95 11.89
N ARG A 592 32.75 32.89 12.72
CA ARG A 592 33.53 34.04 13.19
C ARG A 592 34.24 33.78 14.53
N GLY A 593 34.17 32.55 15.07
CA GLY A 593 34.71 32.22 16.39
C GLY A 593 33.86 32.73 17.57
N GLN A 594 32.69 33.32 17.30
CA GLN A 594 31.77 33.83 18.34
C GLN A 594 30.88 32.68 18.87
N PHE A 595 31.49 31.72 19.56
CA PHE A 595 30.80 30.48 19.95
C PHE A 595 29.69 30.71 20.99
N ALA A 596 29.89 31.56 21.99
CA ALA A 596 28.88 31.84 23.01
C ALA A 596 27.59 32.43 22.41
N GLU A 597 27.74 33.42 21.52
CA GLU A 597 26.61 34.02 20.80
C GLU A 597 25.92 33.02 19.87
N ALA A 598 26.69 32.15 19.20
CA ALA A 598 26.13 31.08 18.37
C ALA A 598 25.30 30.09 19.20
N VAL A 599 25.76 29.72 20.40
CA VAL A 599 25.02 28.84 21.33
C VAL A 599 23.73 29.52 21.80
N ALA A 600 23.79 30.79 22.21
CA ALA A 600 22.60 31.56 22.59
C ALA A 600 21.57 31.60 21.45
N LYS A 601 22.03 31.84 20.21
CA LYS A 601 21.16 31.87 19.03
C LYS A 601 20.57 30.50 18.70
N LEU A 602 21.27 29.40 18.97
CA LEU A 602 20.71 28.04 18.86
C LEU A 602 19.64 27.78 19.93
N GLY A 603 19.79 28.32 21.15
CA GLY A 603 18.73 28.30 22.16
C GLY A 603 17.43 28.94 21.67
N GLU A 604 17.53 30.12 21.05
CA GLU A 604 16.37 30.78 20.40
C GLU A 604 15.74 29.92 19.30
N VAL A 605 16.55 29.25 18.49
CA VAL A 605 16.07 28.32 17.44
C VAL A 605 15.26 27.19 18.03
N GLU A 606 15.68 26.60 19.16
CA GLU A 606 14.94 25.50 19.78
C GLU A 606 13.60 25.97 20.37
N VAL A 607 13.54 27.15 20.98
CA VAL A 607 12.27 27.76 21.43
C VAL A 607 11.32 27.98 20.24
N LEU A 608 11.81 28.60 19.16
CA LEU A 608 11.01 28.85 17.95
C LEU A 608 10.53 27.56 17.28
N LYS A 609 11.35 26.49 17.27
CA LYS A 609 10.95 25.18 16.75
C LYS A 609 9.85 24.54 17.59
N HIS A 610 9.99 24.60 18.92
CA HIS A 610 8.98 24.05 19.83
C HIS A 610 7.63 24.75 19.65
N GLU A 611 7.63 26.09 19.64
CA GLU A 611 6.44 26.90 19.37
C GLU A 611 5.85 26.59 17.98
N HIS A 612 6.70 26.49 16.96
CA HIS A 612 6.26 26.18 15.60
C HIS A 612 5.56 24.81 15.51
N GLU A 613 6.13 23.76 16.10
CA GLU A 613 5.53 22.43 16.08
C GLU A 613 4.22 22.38 16.89
N LEU A 614 4.13 23.10 18.02
CA LEU A 614 2.89 23.22 18.80
C LEU A 614 1.79 23.87 17.96
N LEU A 615 2.04 25.06 17.43
CA LEU A 615 1.06 25.79 16.64
C LEU A 615 0.66 25.05 15.36
N LYS A 616 1.60 24.33 14.74
CA LYS A 616 1.33 23.45 13.60
C LYS A 616 0.42 22.28 13.99
N ALA A 617 0.66 21.65 15.14
CA ALA A 617 -0.24 20.60 15.65
C ALA A 617 -1.64 21.15 15.96
N CYS A 618 -1.75 22.34 16.55
CA CYS A 618 -3.03 23.00 16.78
C CYS A 618 -3.77 23.33 15.46
N CYS A 619 -3.04 23.82 14.46
CA CYS A 619 -3.61 24.12 13.13
C CYS A 619 -4.11 22.83 12.45
N GLU A 620 -3.32 21.76 12.48
CA GLU A 620 -3.73 20.44 11.99
C GLU A 620 -5.01 19.96 12.68
N ASN A 621 -5.10 20.10 14.02
CA ASN A 621 -6.28 19.71 14.80
C ASN A 621 -7.54 20.41 14.28
N LYS A 622 -7.46 21.74 14.15
CA LYS A 622 -8.55 22.58 13.66
C LYS A 622 -9.01 22.14 12.26
N GLN A 623 -8.07 21.95 11.34
CA GLN A 623 -8.38 21.49 9.97
C GLN A 623 -9.03 20.11 9.95
N LEU A 624 -8.55 19.16 10.76
CA LEU A 624 -9.14 17.82 10.87
C LEU A 624 -10.56 17.86 11.45
N MET A 625 -10.80 18.71 12.46
CA MET A 625 -12.13 18.93 13.03
C MET A 625 -13.11 19.51 12.01
N GLU A 626 -12.71 20.59 11.32
CA GLU A 626 -13.51 21.21 10.26
C GLU A 626 -13.85 20.20 9.15
N TYR A 627 -12.88 19.38 8.75
CA TYR A 627 -13.10 18.33 7.76
C TYR A 627 -14.04 17.24 8.26
N MET A 628 -13.89 16.80 9.51
CA MET A 628 -14.79 15.82 10.12
C MET A 628 -16.22 16.34 10.16
N HIS A 629 -16.42 17.60 10.54
CA HIS A 629 -17.72 18.25 10.51
C HIS A 629 -18.28 18.35 9.09
N LYS A 630 -17.43 18.64 8.08
CA LYS A 630 -17.83 18.64 6.66
C LYS A 630 -18.30 17.26 6.22
N VAL A 631 -17.58 16.19 6.53
CA VAL A 631 -18.01 14.82 6.17
C VAL A 631 -19.32 14.46 6.87
N GLN A 632 -19.48 14.84 8.15
CA GLN A 632 -20.72 14.60 8.90
C GLN A 632 -21.90 15.41 8.37
N SER A 633 -21.68 16.65 7.91
CA SER A 633 -22.76 17.47 7.35
C SER A 633 -23.25 16.93 6.01
N LEU A 634 -22.36 16.34 5.20
CA LEU A 634 -22.74 15.64 3.96
C LEU A 634 -23.72 14.48 4.23
N HIS A 635 -23.59 13.78 5.37
CA HIS A 635 -24.55 12.73 5.76
C HIS A 635 -25.93 13.28 6.12
N ARG A 636 -26.01 14.50 6.65
CA ARG A 636 -27.27 15.11 7.10
C ARG A 636 -28.06 15.74 5.97
N ASN A 637 -27.37 16.31 4.99
CA ASN A 637 -28.00 17.17 4.00
C ASN A 637 -28.61 16.42 2.81
N SER A 638 -28.46 15.10 2.72
CA SER A 638 -28.73 14.30 1.51
C SER A 638 -27.92 14.83 0.31
N TRP A 639 -27.45 13.96 -0.58
CA TRP A 639 -26.74 14.41 -1.79
C TRP A 639 -27.64 15.15 -2.80
N GLU A 640 -28.92 15.33 -2.47
CA GLU A 640 -29.94 15.97 -3.31
C GLU A 640 -29.84 17.52 -3.30
N GLY A 641 -28.93 18.12 -2.51
CA GLY A 641 -28.73 19.56 -2.48
C GLY A 641 -27.72 20.10 -3.52
N PRO A 642 -27.86 21.36 -3.99
CA PRO A 642 -26.95 22.02 -4.94
C PRO A 642 -25.50 22.19 -4.43
N LEU A 643 -25.22 21.84 -3.17
CA LEU A 643 -23.90 21.93 -2.53
C LEU A 643 -22.85 20.94 -3.08
N ALA A 644 -23.22 20.02 -3.98
CA ALA A 644 -22.28 19.12 -4.64
C ALA A 644 -21.22 19.84 -5.51
N HIS A 645 -21.48 21.09 -5.92
CA HIS A 645 -20.66 21.82 -6.91
C HIS A 645 -19.43 22.54 -6.32
N GLY A 646 -19.27 22.58 -4.99
CA GLY A 646 -18.19 23.30 -4.29
C GLY A 646 -17.10 22.42 -3.65
N MET A 647 -16.87 21.19 -4.13
CA MET A 647 -15.98 20.18 -3.49
C MET A 647 -14.70 19.80 -4.25
#